data_AF-A0A3C1W7G7-F1
#
_entry.id   AF-A0A3C1W7G7-F1
#
_cell.length_a   1.000
_cell.length_b   1.000
_cell.length_c   1.000
_cell.angle_alpha   90.00
_cell.angle_beta   90.00
_cell.angle_gamma   90.00
#
_symmetry.space_group_name_H-M   'P 1'
#
loop_
_entity.id
_entity.type
_entity.pdbx_description
1 polymer ?
#
loop_
_entity_poly.entity_id
_entity_poly.type
_entity_poly.pdbx_seq_one_letter_code
_entity_poly.pdbx_strand_id
1 'polypeptide(L)'
;DINATANRWAHLAYTWDGTTESVYIDGELSNSEVHIPLSPHLSFQDGTPTPFAIGSESDAGNVNSTPIAYSGTIAKVLVEDVARSEAEIRTVFNAESSLFFDGVLDVSDLDGDGIFDSIEDLYDCLDKAVADADADPDGDSLSNRAELGFGTDPCNPDSDGDGLSDGEELNRLVGGQSAPTDPLSEDTDGDGLLDSVETGTGVVNGTDNTGTDPLVSDTDEDGLGDLQELQLGTDPFNVDSDGDGAEDGAEVALQTDPLDASSKPAFPSDQIVKVDMTCLDLADGSIVDTVVNLGQAGPFTTLIGQVEVASHPANDNPDVQVQGLAFNGDKMTAAVDAPTLGLVGNQTYTVRAWVFNPAFGNEEAVVSWGHRGGPLGSNAGMHQGTHPTFGAIGHWGGGPVDNPNEPDVGWGPNGDGSDILATQGRWAQLSWVYDGLEDRVFIDGEFNNSEEHPNLLNVHASYNDGNPTLVCLGSESDAGSVNNTPIAYSGTIARVEIYDSVWTDEEIQAAFEQERPLFFDGICTSPGDPYQFTVSSSNGGGTIDFEWNSSASEVYTVVASDNPAGNPDPASWAPVAGLESLSGTPPLNTHSIARPAGDLRLFKLIAGPAPALFSDDFESGAGEWTTVVNDQAGNTQWELGSPSGTSGPLTGADESGNAWSTNLGDYGQDSDISLFSPPIDFGGLQGAELTFDAYRDADGFGDSAMVVFRRVGDDVQLGMEVAIDMSLFDTAYESLSIAVPEAVIGETARVEFNFVSDGTADAFSGLTIDNVVIEASSP
;
A
#
# COMPACT_ATOMS: atom_id res chain seq x y z
N ASP A 1 28.63 27.87 -38.91
CA ASP A 1 29.63 27.13 -39.69
C ASP A 1 29.13 25.90 -40.44
N ILE A 2 27.99 25.31 -40.10
CA ILE A 2 27.58 23.98 -40.64
C ILE A 2 27.56 23.87 -42.18
N ASN A 3 27.35 24.95 -42.93
CA ASN A 3 27.46 24.93 -44.40
C ASN A 3 28.86 24.53 -44.92
N ALA A 4 29.91 24.66 -44.10
CA ALA A 4 31.28 24.25 -44.42
C ALA A 4 31.48 22.73 -44.46
N THR A 5 30.52 21.95 -43.94
CA THR A 5 30.57 20.47 -43.98
C THR A 5 30.01 19.89 -45.27
N ALA A 6 29.40 20.70 -46.15
CA ALA A 6 28.79 20.23 -47.38
C ALA A 6 29.81 19.52 -48.29
N ASN A 7 29.45 18.32 -48.78
CA ASN A 7 30.26 17.46 -49.65
C ASN A 7 31.58 16.94 -49.04
N ARG A 8 31.67 16.80 -47.71
CA ARG A 8 32.75 16.06 -47.04
C ARG A 8 32.24 15.34 -45.80
N TRP A 9 33.04 14.44 -45.25
CA TRP A 9 32.83 13.95 -43.90
C TRP A 9 33.03 15.07 -42.89
N ALA A 10 32.27 15.07 -41.80
CA ALA A 10 32.38 16.02 -40.71
C ALA A 10 32.14 15.31 -39.38
N HIS A 11 32.85 15.74 -38.35
CA HIS A 11 32.62 15.30 -36.98
C HIS A 11 31.71 16.30 -36.29
N LEU A 12 30.54 15.86 -35.87
CA LEU A 12 29.55 16.68 -35.18
C LEU A 12 29.35 16.10 -33.79
N ALA A 13 29.49 16.93 -32.77
CA ALA A 13 29.26 16.53 -31.39
C ALA A 13 28.37 17.52 -30.67
N TYR A 14 27.65 17.02 -29.69
CA TYR A 14 26.74 17.75 -28.83
C TYR A 14 26.96 17.26 -27.40
N THR A 15 26.94 18.15 -26.42
CA THR A 15 27.10 17.81 -25.00
C THR A 15 26.08 18.55 -24.16
N TRP A 16 25.54 17.88 -23.13
CA TRP A 16 24.66 18.44 -22.11
C TRP A 16 25.21 18.10 -20.73
N ASP A 17 25.59 19.13 -19.94
CA ASP A 17 26.18 18.94 -18.60
C ASP A 17 25.17 19.10 -17.44
N GLY A 18 23.87 19.05 -17.75
CA GLY A 18 22.79 19.35 -16.81
C GLY A 18 22.41 20.84 -16.74
N THR A 19 23.23 21.73 -17.32
CA THR A 19 22.96 23.18 -17.34
C THR A 19 23.21 23.82 -18.71
N THR A 20 24.24 23.40 -19.42
CA THR A 20 24.74 24.01 -20.65
C THR A 20 24.75 22.98 -21.78
N GLU A 21 24.19 23.41 -22.90
CA GLU A 21 24.20 22.72 -24.16
C GLU A 21 25.32 23.28 -25.04
N SER A 22 26.22 22.43 -25.55
CA SER A 22 27.31 22.85 -26.44
C SER A 22 27.41 22.00 -27.69
N VAL A 23 27.66 22.63 -28.84
CA VAL A 23 27.80 21.95 -30.13
C VAL A 23 29.15 22.23 -30.78
N TYR A 24 29.73 21.20 -31.39
CA TYR A 24 31.06 21.22 -31.95
C TYR A 24 31.05 20.79 -33.42
N ILE A 25 31.94 21.39 -34.22
CA ILE A 25 32.19 21.00 -35.61
C ILE A 25 33.68 20.72 -35.75
N ASP A 26 34.03 19.51 -36.20
CA ASP A 26 35.41 19.05 -36.39
C ASP A 26 36.31 19.28 -35.15
N GLY A 27 35.78 18.97 -33.97
CA GLY A 27 36.50 19.07 -32.70
C GLY A 27 36.60 20.50 -32.11
N GLU A 28 36.03 21.50 -32.78
CA GLU A 28 36.03 22.90 -32.34
C GLU A 28 34.64 23.33 -31.87
N LEU A 29 34.58 24.10 -30.78
CA LEU A 29 33.31 24.65 -30.26
C LEU A 29 32.68 25.59 -31.29
N SER A 30 31.44 25.29 -31.69
CA SER A 30 30.69 26.10 -32.65
C SER A 30 29.67 27.02 -31.97
N ASN A 31 28.96 26.56 -30.93
CA ASN A 31 28.00 27.36 -30.17
C ASN A 31 27.75 26.72 -28.79
N SER A 32 27.27 27.50 -27.83
CA SER A 32 26.87 27.02 -26.50
C SER A 32 25.76 27.89 -25.91
N GLU A 33 24.76 27.26 -25.27
CA GLU A 33 23.63 27.95 -24.62
C GLU A 33 23.33 27.32 -23.25
N VAL A 34 22.93 28.15 -22.29
CA VAL A 34 22.46 27.68 -20.98
C VAL A 34 20.95 27.42 -21.08
N HIS A 35 20.51 26.26 -20.61
CA HIS A 35 19.11 25.83 -20.70
C HIS A 35 18.56 25.46 -19.32
N ILE A 36 17.23 25.43 -19.21
CA ILE A 36 16.57 24.70 -18.11
C ILE A 36 16.86 23.19 -18.29
N PRO A 37 16.75 22.38 -17.23
CA PRO A 37 16.93 20.94 -17.34
C PRO A 37 16.16 20.36 -18.52
N LEU A 38 16.87 19.62 -19.39
CA LEU A 38 16.25 18.90 -20.48
C LEU A 38 15.50 17.70 -19.92
N SER A 39 14.25 17.53 -20.35
CA SER A 39 13.41 16.37 -20.03
C SER A 39 12.95 15.75 -21.35
N PRO A 40 13.78 14.92 -21.99
CA PRO A 40 13.36 14.17 -23.18
C PRO A 40 12.20 13.23 -22.83
N HIS A 41 11.29 13.03 -23.79
CA HIS A 41 10.13 12.17 -23.60
C HIS A 41 10.57 10.70 -23.55
N LEU A 42 10.10 9.96 -22.54
CA LEU A 42 10.37 8.52 -22.40
C LEU A 42 9.58 7.69 -23.43
N SER A 43 8.43 8.20 -23.89
CA SER A 43 7.55 7.55 -24.87
C SER A 43 7.07 8.52 -25.95
N PHE A 44 6.63 7.96 -27.09
CA PHE A 44 5.82 8.69 -28.05
C PHE A 44 4.39 8.91 -27.53
N GLN A 45 3.59 9.75 -28.18
CA GLN A 45 2.15 9.95 -27.92
C GLN A 45 1.30 8.68 -28.12
N ASP A 46 1.85 7.64 -28.74
CA ASP A 46 1.23 6.31 -28.82
C ASP A 46 1.69 5.37 -27.70
N GLY A 47 2.42 5.89 -26.70
CA GLY A 47 2.87 5.19 -25.50
C GLY A 47 4.05 4.23 -25.71
N THR A 48 4.47 4.02 -26.96
CA THR A 48 5.67 3.20 -27.21
C THR A 48 6.93 3.92 -26.71
N PRO A 49 7.88 3.22 -26.06
CA PRO A 49 9.14 3.82 -25.61
C PRO A 49 9.88 4.49 -26.75
N THR A 50 10.49 5.65 -26.49
CA THR A 50 11.27 6.35 -27.52
C THR A 50 12.56 5.57 -27.82
N PRO A 51 12.74 5.06 -29.05
CA PRO A 51 13.96 4.38 -29.41
C PRO A 51 15.04 5.40 -29.76
N PHE A 52 16.31 5.01 -29.63
CA PHE A 52 17.39 5.72 -30.31
C PHE A 52 17.21 5.63 -31.82
N ALA A 53 16.93 6.77 -32.46
CA ALA A 53 16.75 6.87 -33.91
C ALA A 53 17.97 7.52 -34.59
N ILE A 54 18.49 6.87 -35.64
CA ILE A 54 19.58 7.40 -36.46
C ILE A 54 19.06 7.76 -37.85
N GLY A 55 19.28 9.00 -38.28
CA GLY A 55 18.98 9.47 -39.65
C GLY A 55 17.63 10.19 -39.82
N SER A 56 16.80 10.25 -38.80
CA SER A 56 15.62 11.12 -38.72
C SER A 56 15.17 11.26 -37.28
N GLU A 57 14.57 12.41 -36.96
CA GLU A 57 13.78 12.57 -35.75
C GLU A 57 12.36 12.06 -36.00
N SER A 58 11.80 11.34 -35.03
CA SER A 58 10.41 10.90 -35.04
C SER A 58 9.49 12.04 -34.59
N ASP A 59 8.29 12.12 -35.16
CA ASP A 59 7.29 13.02 -34.58
C ASP A 59 6.73 12.43 -33.29
N ALA A 60 6.01 13.26 -32.55
CA ALA A 60 5.43 12.86 -31.28
C ALA A 60 4.45 11.69 -31.44
N GLY A 61 3.90 11.38 -32.62
CA GLY A 61 2.89 10.34 -32.81
C GLY A 61 3.44 8.95 -33.19
N ASN A 62 4.76 8.73 -33.13
CA ASN A 62 5.42 7.49 -33.58
C ASN A 62 5.03 7.03 -35.00
N VAL A 63 4.59 7.94 -35.85
CA VAL A 63 4.26 7.59 -37.22
C VAL A 63 5.53 7.69 -38.06
N ASN A 64 5.72 6.76 -39.01
CA ASN A 64 6.80 6.81 -40.02
C ASN A 64 6.69 8.01 -41.01
N SER A 65 5.97 9.06 -40.61
CA SER A 65 6.10 10.38 -41.17
C SER A 65 7.46 10.87 -40.68
N THR A 66 8.45 11.02 -41.55
CA THR A 66 9.79 11.52 -41.16
C THR A 66 9.75 13.05 -41.13
N PRO A 67 9.46 13.73 -39.99
CA PRO A 67 9.31 15.18 -39.95
C PRO A 67 10.60 15.91 -40.32
N ILE A 68 11.76 15.37 -39.91
CA ILE A 68 13.09 15.97 -40.14
C ILE A 68 14.10 14.88 -40.53
N ALA A 69 14.06 14.45 -41.79
CA ALA A 69 15.00 13.45 -42.31
C ALA A 69 16.41 14.03 -42.56
N TYR A 70 17.43 13.31 -42.13
CA TYR A 70 18.81 13.58 -42.54
C TYR A 70 19.02 13.14 -43.99
N SER A 71 19.65 13.99 -44.79
CA SER A 71 19.81 13.78 -46.24
C SER A 71 21.25 13.45 -46.67
N GLY A 72 22.13 13.13 -45.71
CA GLY A 72 23.53 12.79 -45.94
C GLY A 72 23.84 11.31 -45.73
N THR A 73 25.11 11.00 -45.48
CA THR A 73 25.59 9.66 -45.12
C THR A 73 26.17 9.71 -43.70
N ILE A 74 25.75 8.79 -42.85
CA ILE A 74 26.25 8.62 -41.48
C ILE A 74 27.21 7.43 -41.49
N ALA A 75 28.38 7.58 -40.89
CA ALA A 75 29.38 6.51 -40.81
C ALA A 75 29.57 5.94 -39.41
N LYS A 76 29.61 6.80 -38.38
CA LYS A 76 29.78 6.42 -36.98
C LYS A 76 28.86 7.29 -36.11
N VAL A 77 28.27 6.70 -35.08
CA VAL A 77 27.48 7.35 -34.03
C VAL A 77 27.97 6.78 -32.69
N LEU A 78 28.17 7.65 -31.71
CA LEU A 78 28.52 7.32 -30.33
C LEU A 78 27.63 8.17 -29.42
N VAL A 79 27.06 7.56 -28.40
CA VAL A 79 26.26 8.21 -27.35
C VAL A 79 26.79 7.70 -26.02
N GLU A 80 27.01 8.61 -25.08
CA GLU A 80 27.57 8.33 -23.76
C GLU A 80 26.71 9.06 -22.72
N ASP A 81 26.61 8.50 -21.53
CA ASP A 81 25.91 9.09 -20.38
C ASP A 81 26.74 10.17 -19.65
N VAL A 82 27.98 10.41 -20.10
CA VAL A 82 28.88 11.43 -19.56
C VAL A 82 29.08 12.62 -20.50
N ALA A 83 29.00 13.83 -19.96
CA ALA A 83 29.27 15.05 -20.72
C ALA A 83 30.78 15.25 -20.95
N ARG A 84 31.26 14.96 -22.16
CA ARG A 84 32.66 15.16 -22.56
C ARG A 84 33.05 16.64 -22.57
N SER A 85 34.26 16.95 -22.10
CA SER A 85 34.84 18.29 -22.20
C SER A 85 35.27 18.64 -23.62
N GLU A 86 35.41 19.94 -23.91
CA GLU A 86 35.91 20.44 -25.20
C GLU A 86 37.29 19.83 -25.60
N ALA A 87 38.13 19.49 -24.62
CA ALA A 87 39.43 18.86 -24.89
C ALA A 87 39.29 17.40 -25.32
N GLU A 88 38.35 16.66 -24.71
CA GLU A 88 38.07 15.26 -25.05
C GLU A 88 37.41 15.15 -26.42
N ILE A 89 36.42 15.99 -26.72
CA ILE A 89 35.78 16.06 -28.05
C ILE A 89 36.81 16.28 -29.15
N ARG A 90 37.80 17.14 -28.92
CA ARG A 90 38.91 17.38 -29.86
C ARG A 90 39.85 16.19 -29.99
N THR A 91 40.04 15.45 -28.90
CA THR A 91 40.88 14.26 -28.88
C THR A 91 40.25 13.15 -29.73
N VAL A 92 38.95 12.88 -29.53
CA VAL A 92 38.17 11.94 -30.36
C VAL A 92 38.20 12.34 -31.84
N PHE A 93 37.94 13.62 -32.15
CA PHE A 93 38.04 14.12 -33.53
C PHE A 93 39.42 13.86 -34.14
N ASN A 94 40.50 14.20 -33.44
CA ASN A 94 41.84 14.04 -33.97
C ASN A 94 42.18 12.57 -34.22
N ALA A 95 41.74 11.66 -33.34
CA ALA A 95 41.96 10.22 -33.47
C ALA A 95 41.29 9.66 -34.74
N GLU A 96 40.10 10.13 -35.09
CA GLU A 96 39.33 9.61 -36.23
C GLU A 96 39.50 10.42 -37.52
N SER A 97 40.07 11.62 -37.43
CA SER A 97 40.14 12.57 -38.54
C SER A 97 40.80 11.98 -39.81
N SER A 98 41.84 11.16 -39.67
CA SER A 98 42.53 10.54 -40.82
C SER A 98 41.64 9.53 -41.57
N LEU A 99 40.77 8.82 -40.87
CA LEU A 99 39.83 7.89 -41.50
C LEU A 99 38.84 8.64 -42.39
N PHE A 100 38.23 9.68 -41.85
CA PHE A 100 37.14 10.38 -42.52
C PHE A 100 37.63 11.42 -43.54
N PHE A 101 38.75 12.10 -43.28
CA PHE A 101 39.22 13.19 -44.15
C PHE A 101 40.25 12.72 -45.18
N ASP A 102 41.10 11.76 -44.79
CA ASP A 102 42.16 11.25 -45.64
C ASP A 102 41.83 9.85 -46.23
N GLY A 103 40.72 9.24 -45.80
CA GLY A 103 40.26 7.94 -46.30
C GLY A 103 41.11 6.76 -45.79
N VAL A 104 41.79 6.93 -44.66
CA VAL A 104 42.66 5.91 -44.06
C VAL A 104 41.86 5.08 -43.07
N LEU A 105 41.25 3.97 -43.51
CA LEU A 105 40.80 2.93 -42.57
C LEU A 105 42.02 2.34 -41.89
N ASP A 106 42.21 2.65 -40.62
CA ASP A 106 43.11 1.89 -39.76
C ASP A 106 42.37 0.61 -39.32
N VAL A 107 42.14 -0.28 -40.29
CA VAL A 107 41.81 -1.70 -40.03
C VAL A 107 43.09 -2.49 -39.85
N SER A 108 44.11 -1.83 -39.29
CA SER A 108 45.29 -2.52 -38.85
C SER A 108 44.84 -3.41 -37.70
N ASP A 109 45.07 -4.68 -37.95
CA ASP A 109 45.03 -5.78 -37.02
C ASP A 109 46.42 -6.38 -37.23
N LEU A 110 47.39 -5.79 -36.51
CA LEU A 110 48.81 -5.92 -36.78
C LEU A 110 49.28 -7.36 -36.61
N ASP A 111 48.65 -8.11 -35.71
CA ASP A 111 48.91 -9.53 -35.48
C ASP A 111 47.89 -10.48 -36.14
N GLY A 112 46.76 -9.97 -36.62
CA GLY A 112 45.78 -10.71 -37.41
C GLY A 112 44.83 -11.56 -36.57
N ASP A 113 44.61 -11.21 -35.30
CA ASP A 113 43.79 -11.98 -34.36
C ASP A 113 42.31 -11.58 -34.36
N GLY A 114 41.95 -10.51 -35.08
CA GLY A 114 40.58 -10.06 -35.25
C GLY A 114 40.08 -9.07 -34.20
N ILE A 115 40.93 -8.62 -33.27
CA ILE A 115 40.77 -7.34 -32.58
C ILE A 115 41.56 -6.28 -33.38
N PHE A 116 41.05 -5.05 -33.46
CA PHE A 116 41.73 -3.99 -34.20
C PHE A 116 42.71 -3.24 -33.29
N ASP A 117 43.85 -2.80 -33.84
CA ASP A 117 44.88 -2.02 -33.13
C ASP A 117 44.27 -0.85 -32.33
N SER A 118 43.22 -0.22 -32.86
CA SER A 118 42.52 0.91 -32.23
C SER A 118 41.68 0.54 -31.01
N ILE A 119 41.23 -0.72 -30.90
CA ILE A 119 40.54 -1.25 -29.73
C ILE A 119 41.55 -1.69 -28.67
N GLU A 120 42.64 -2.34 -29.08
CA GLU A 120 43.71 -2.76 -28.18
C GLU A 120 44.39 -1.55 -27.52
N ASP A 121 44.53 -0.43 -28.23
CA ASP A 121 45.04 0.82 -27.67
C ASP A 121 44.14 1.45 -26.58
N LEU A 122 42.90 0.96 -26.37
CA LEU A 122 42.00 1.43 -25.29
C LEU A 122 42.27 0.74 -23.95
N TYR A 123 42.85 -0.46 -23.97
CA TYR A 123 42.96 -1.34 -22.81
C TYR A 123 44.44 -1.64 -22.51
N ASP A 124 44.91 -1.26 -21.32
CA ASP A 124 46.33 -1.37 -20.95
C ASP A 124 46.85 -2.83 -20.93
N CYS A 125 45.95 -3.82 -20.85
CA CYS A 125 46.28 -5.24 -20.83
C CYS A 125 46.36 -5.90 -22.21
N LEU A 126 45.90 -5.24 -23.28
CA LEU A 126 45.95 -5.74 -24.66
C LEU A 126 47.22 -5.23 -25.37
N ASP A 127 47.80 -6.04 -26.27
CA ASP A 127 48.99 -5.66 -27.07
C ASP A 127 48.80 -5.98 -28.56
N LYS A 128 48.52 -4.94 -29.36
CA LYS A 128 48.40 -5.01 -30.84
C LYS A 128 49.51 -5.69 -31.62
N ALA A 129 50.65 -5.97 -30.99
CA ALA A 129 51.73 -6.73 -31.62
C ALA A 129 51.68 -8.24 -31.30
N VAL A 130 50.70 -8.71 -30.53
CA VAL A 130 50.60 -10.03 -29.94
C VAL A 130 49.15 -10.52 -30.06
N ALA A 131 48.94 -11.55 -30.88
CA ALA A 131 47.63 -12.18 -31.04
C ALA A 131 47.12 -12.76 -29.69
N ASP A 132 46.36 -11.95 -28.96
CA ASP A 132 45.90 -12.16 -27.59
C ASP A 132 44.37 -12.12 -27.46
N ALA A 133 43.63 -12.05 -28.56
CA ALA A 133 42.17 -12.08 -28.57
C ALA A 133 41.52 -13.28 -27.86
N ASP A 134 42.25 -14.40 -27.75
CA ASP A 134 41.82 -15.60 -27.01
C ASP A 134 42.51 -15.73 -25.63
N ALA A 135 43.23 -14.70 -25.19
CA ALA A 135 43.82 -14.59 -23.85
C ALA A 135 42.82 -14.05 -22.83
N ASP A 136 43.16 -14.23 -21.57
CA ASP A 136 42.37 -13.95 -20.36
C ASP A 136 43.35 -13.29 -19.37
N PRO A 137 43.59 -11.97 -19.49
CA PRO A 137 44.67 -11.30 -18.77
C PRO A 137 44.31 -10.93 -17.32
N ASP A 138 43.02 -10.81 -17.00
CA ASP A 138 42.51 -10.54 -15.65
C ASP A 138 42.10 -11.81 -14.88
N GLY A 139 41.86 -12.92 -15.59
CA GLY A 139 41.76 -14.26 -15.03
C GLY A 139 40.35 -14.68 -14.65
N ASP A 140 39.33 -14.12 -15.29
CA ASP A 140 37.91 -14.35 -15.00
C ASP A 140 37.30 -15.54 -15.80
N SER A 141 38.09 -16.15 -16.69
CA SER A 141 37.72 -17.23 -17.61
C SER A 141 36.95 -16.83 -18.87
N LEU A 142 36.79 -15.54 -19.14
CA LEU A 142 36.44 -15.00 -20.45
C LEU A 142 37.71 -14.72 -21.25
N SER A 143 37.53 -14.41 -22.54
CA SER A 143 38.64 -14.02 -23.39
C SER A 143 38.43 -12.58 -23.83
N ASN A 144 39.50 -11.85 -24.13
CA ASN A 144 39.43 -10.48 -24.64
C ASN A 144 38.34 -10.30 -25.71
N ARG A 145 38.23 -11.23 -26.68
CA ARG A 145 37.20 -11.16 -27.73
C ARG A 145 35.78 -11.37 -27.20
N ALA A 146 35.60 -12.25 -26.22
CA ALA A 146 34.31 -12.52 -25.60
C ALA A 146 33.85 -11.30 -24.78
N GLU A 147 34.72 -10.74 -23.96
CA GLU A 147 34.45 -9.57 -23.11
C GLU A 147 34.08 -8.36 -23.96
N LEU A 148 34.88 -8.03 -24.97
CA LEU A 148 34.54 -7.00 -25.96
C LEU A 148 33.22 -7.28 -26.71
N GLY A 149 32.80 -8.54 -26.79
CA GLY A 149 31.53 -8.97 -27.37
C GLY A 149 30.33 -8.80 -26.44
N PHE A 150 30.55 -8.91 -25.12
CA PHE A 150 29.54 -8.71 -24.08
C PHE A 150 29.52 -7.28 -23.52
N GLY A 151 30.57 -6.49 -23.78
CA GLY A 151 30.68 -5.10 -23.34
C GLY A 151 31.45 -4.93 -22.02
N THR A 152 32.02 -6.01 -21.48
CA THR A 152 32.82 -6.01 -20.25
C THR A 152 34.27 -5.58 -20.49
N ASP A 153 35.01 -5.21 -19.44
CA ASP A 153 36.38 -4.69 -19.53
C ASP A 153 37.42 -5.83 -19.47
N PRO A 154 38.17 -6.12 -20.57
CA PRO A 154 39.18 -7.18 -20.61
C PRO A 154 40.30 -7.09 -19.56
N CYS A 155 40.43 -5.97 -18.87
CA CYS A 155 41.45 -5.76 -17.85
C CYS A 155 40.89 -5.79 -16.41
N ASN A 156 39.59 -5.99 -16.23
CA ASN A 156 38.91 -5.92 -14.95
C ASN A 156 37.95 -7.11 -14.81
N PRO A 157 38.25 -8.07 -13.91
CA PRO A 157 37.51 -9.33 -13.87
C PRO A 157 36.09 -9.20 -13.31
N ASP A 158 35.66 -8.02 -12.89
CA ASP A 158 34.40 -7.71 -12.18
C ASP A 158 34.00 -6.29 -12.63
N SER A 159 33.27 -6.21 -13.75
CA SER A 159 33.05 -4.98 -14.50
C SER A 159 32.09 -4.01 -13.81
N ASP A 160 31.12 -4.50 -13.05
CA ASP A 160 30.17 -3.68 -12.28
C ASP A 160 30.54 -3.54 -10.80
N GLY A 161 31.37 -4.41 -10.23
CA GLY A 161 31.90 -4.29 -8.88
C GLY A 161 31.04 -4.93 -7.79
N ASP A 162 30.12 -5.83 -8.14
CA ASP A 162 29.19 -6.49 -7.21
C ASP A 162 29.85 -7.61 -6.38
N GLY A 163 31.03 -8.08 -6.82
CA GLY A 163 31.82 -9.13 -6.19
C GLY A 163 31.77 -10.50 -6.88
N LEU A 164 31.02 -10.65 -7.96
CA LEU A 164 31.13 -11.72 -8.94
C LEU A 164 32.03 -11.29 -10.09
N SER A 165 32.63 -12.25 -10.77
CA SER A 165 33.37 -11.95 -11.99
C SER A 165 32.49 -12.06 -13.23
N ASP A 166 32.79 -11.30 -14.28
CA ASP A 166 32.00 -11.30 -15.53
C ASP A 166 31.84 -12.74 -16.07
N GLY A 167 32.91 -13.52 -15.99
CA GLY A 167 32.90 -14.94 -16.32
C GLY A 167 32.09 -15.83 -15.38
N GLU A 168 32.01 -15.54 -14.08
CA GLU A 168 31.15 -16.25 -13.13
C GLU A 168 29.67 -16.00 -13.42
N GLU A 169 29.31 -14.77 -13.75
CA GLU A 169 27.95 -14.34 -14.06
C GLU A 169 27.44 -14.94 -15.37
N LEU A 170 28.19 -14.78 -16.46
CA LEU A 170 27.80 -15.34 -17.77
C LEU A 170 27.74 -16.87 -17.78
N ASN A 171 28.50 -17.54 -16.90
CA ASN A 171 28.52 -19.00 -16.76
C ASN A 171 27.72 -19.51 -15.55
N ARG A 172 26.95 -18.64 -14.88
CA ARG A 172 26.23 -18.99 -13.65
C ARG A 172 25.24 -20.12 -13.86
N LEU A 173 25.23 -21.06 -12.91
CA LEU A 173 24.34 -22.21 -12.90
C LEU A 173 23.59 -22.34 -11.57
N VAL A 174 22.26 -22.21 -11.62
CA VAL A 174 21.36 -22.47 -10.49
C VAL A 174 20.68 -23.82 -10.71
N GLY A 175 20.78 -24.74 -9.74
CA GLY A 175 20.22 -26.09 -9.88
C GLY A 175 20.75 -26.91 -11.08
N GLY A 176 21.89 -26.50 -11.66
CA GLY A 176 22.43 -27.08 -12.90
C GLY A 176 21.74 -26.62 -14.19
N GLN A 177 20.87 -25.61 -14.13
CA GLN A 177 20.35 -24.86 -15.27
C GLN A 177 21.14 -23.56 -15.44
N SER A 178 21.21 -23.05 -16.68
CA SER A 178 21.82 -21.75 -16.97
C SER A 178 20.96 -20.65 -16.35
N ALA A 179 21.58 -19.80 -15.54
CA ALA A 179 20.94 -18.64 -14.91
C ALA A 179 21.94 -17.48 -14.89
N PRO A 180 22.32 -16.95 -16.06
CA PRO A 180 23.31 -15.86 -16.14
C PRO A 180 22.71 -14.55 -15.66
N THR A 181 23.49 -13.82 -14.86
CA THR A 181 23.25 -12.42 -14.47
C THR A 181 23.91 -11.46 -15.47
N ASP A 182 23.61 -10.16 -15.39
CA ASP A 182 24.16 -9.14 -16.28
C ASP A 182 25.46 -8.55 -15.69
N PRO A 183 26.66 -8.84 -16.25
CA PRO A 183 27.96 -8.42 -15.70
C PRO A 183 28.25 -6.90 -15.78
N LEU A 184 27.23 -6.12 -16.08
CA LEU A 184 27.26 -4.66 -16.14
C LEU A 184 26.24 -4.04 -15.18
N SER A 185 25.62 -4.85 -14.31
CA SER A 185 24.57 -4.48 -13.36
C SER A 185 24.79 -5.18 -12.03
N GLU A 186 25.13 -4.43 -10.98
CA GLU A 186 25.36 -5.00 -9.65
C GLU A 186 24.15 -5.76 -9.05
N ASP A 187 22.96 -5.53 -9.61
CA ASP A 187 21.66 -6.09 -9.24
C ASP A 187 20.88 -6.35 -10.54
N THR A 188 20.73 -7.61 -10.95
CA THR A 188 20.19 -7.96 -12.28
C THR A 188 18.66 -7.80 -12.35
N ASP A 189 17.93 -8.07 -11.27
CA ASP A 189 16.46 -8.02 -11.27
C ASP A 189 15.86 -6.77 -10.60
N GLY A 190 16.69 -5.97 -9.93
CA GLY A 190 16.38 -4.63 -9.43
C GLY A 190 15.65 -4.62 -8.10
N ASP A 191 15.73 -5.68 -7.29
CA ASP A 191 15.07 -5.78 -5.99
C ASP A 191 15.86 -5.12 -4.83
N GLY A 192 17.13 -4.77 -5.08
CA GLY A 192 18.05 -4.14 -4.15
C GLY A 192 19.01 -5.09 -3.43
N LEU A 193 18.98 -6.40 -3.73
CA LEU A 193 20.04 -7.35 -3.43
C LEU A 193 21.08 -7.36 -4.55
N LEU A 194 22.34 -7.67 -4.22
CA LEU A 194 23.38 -7.82 -5.24
C LEU A 194 23.39 -9.26 -5.76
N ASP A 195 23.69 -9.45 -7.04
CA ASP A 195 23.75 -10.78 -7.65
C ASP A 195 24.70 -11.74 -6.88
N SER A 196 25.75 -11.17 -6.27
CA SER A 196 26.73 -11.87 -5.43
C SER A 196 26.17 -12.46 -4.13
N VAL A 197 25.07 -11.95 -3.57
CA VAL A 197 24.45 -12.47 -2.34
C VAL A 197 23.32 -13.46 -2.61
N GLU A 198 22.78 -13.48 -3.82
CA GLU A 198 21.59 -14.23 -4.20
C GLU A 198 21.91 -15.58 -4.84
N THR A 199 22.27 -16.56 -4.01
CA THR A 199 22.90 -17.79 -4.53
C THR A 199 21.96 -18.75 -5.29
N GLY A 200 20.65 -18.49 -5.36
CA GLY A 200 19.66 -19.39 -5.96
C GLY A 200 19.60 -20.77 -5.29
N THR A 201 20.03 -20.88 -4.03
CA THR A 201 20.08 -22.17 -3.33
C THR A 201 18.76 -22.58 -2.70
N GLY A 202 17.80 -21.66 -2.60
CA GLY A 202 16.53 -21.88 -1.93
C GLY A 202 16.65 -21.92 -0.40
N VAL A 203 17.74 -21.38 0.16
CA VAL A 203 18.03 -21.43 1.59
C VAL A 203 18.73 -20.15 2.04
N VAL A 204 18.03 -19.38 2.89
CA VAL A 204 18.62 -18.21 3.56
C VAL A 204 19.73 -18.65 4.52
N ASN A 205 20.95 -18.12 4.32
CA ASN A 205 22.13 -18.37 5.14
C ASN A 205 22.88 -17.08 5.49
N GLY A 206 22.13 -16.04 5.89
CA GLY A 206 22.66 -14.73 6.27
C GLY A 206 22.45 -13.68 5.18
N THR A 207 22.77 -12.43 5.49
CA THR A 207 22.59 -11.30 4.56
C THR A 207 23.64 -11.27 3.45
N ASP A 208 24.68 -12.10 3.56
CA ASP A 208 25.72 -12.33 2.55
C ASP A 208 25.44 -13.59 1.71
N ASN A 209 24.32 -14.26 1.96
CA ASN A 209 23.82 -15.41 1.20
C ASN A 209 22.33 -15.61 1.47
N THR A 210 21.49 -14.89 0.72
CA THR A 210 20.02 -14.92 0.84
C THR A 210 19.45 -16.19 0.25
N GLY A 211 20.12 -16.75 -0.75
CA GLY A 211 19.68 -17.97 -1.43
C GLY A 211 18.51 -17.78 -2.38
N THR A 212 18.01 -16.55 -2.52
CA THR A 212 16.98 -16.06 -3.46
C THR A 212 17.48 -16.13 -4.90
N ASP A 213 16.59 -15.96 -5.89
CA ASP A 213 16.93 -16.07 -7.32
C ASP A 213 17.25 -14.67 -7.89
N PRO A 214 18.50 -14.38 -8.32
CA PRO A 214 18.94 -13.05 -8.79
C PRO A 214 18.32 -12.60 -10.13
N LEU A 215 17.32 -13.35 -10.60
CA LEU A 215 16.60 -13.10 -11.84
C LEU A 215 15.11 -12.87 -11.58
N VAL A 216 14.70 -12.86 -10.31
CA VAL A 216 13.31 -12.78 -9.84
C VAL A 216 13.26 -11.95 -8.56
N SER A 217 12.82 -10.71 -8.68
CA SER A 217 12.77 -9.72 -7.59
C SER A 217 11.89 -10.08 -6.37
N ASP A 218 11.11 -11.15 -6.48
CA ASP A 218 10.13 -11.66 -5.53
C ASP A 218 10.06 -13.18 -5.75
N THR A 219 10.85 -13.92 -4.96
CA THR A 219 11.15 -15.32 -5.23
C THR A 219 9.93 -16.24 -5.04
N ASP A 220 8.98 -15.88 -4.19
CA ASP A 220 7.78 -16.68 -3.94
C ASP A 220 6.47 -16.12 -4.53
N GLU A 221 6.55 -14.94 -5.14
CA GLU A 221 5.51 -14.26 -5.93
C GLU A 221 4.30 -13.79 -5.10
N ASP A 222 4.50 -13.40 -3.84
CA ASP A 222 3.43 -12.94 -2.95
C ASP A 222 3.20 -11.40 -2.95
N GLY A 223 4.09 -10.66 -3.64
CA GLY A 223 4.06 -9.21 -3.76
C GLY A 223 4.96 -8.45 -2.77
N LEU A 224 5.75 -9.15 -1.95
CA LEU A 224 6.82 -8.61 -1.10
C LEU A 224 8.17 -9.03 -1.69
N GLY A 225 9.00 -8.08 -2.12
CA GLY A 225 10.29 -8.43 -2.74
C GLY A 225 11.29 -9.00 -1.74
N ASP A 226 12.26 -9.78 -2.22
CA ASP A 226 13.15 -10.60 -1.37
C ASP A 226 13.93 -9.75 -0.34
N LEU A 227 14.44 -8.58 -0.75
CA LEU A 227 15.06 -7.63 0.20
C LEU A 227 14.09 -7.18 1.31
N GLN A 228 12.83 -6.95 0.97
CA GLN A 228 11.82 -6.43 1.89
C GLN A 228 11.42 -7.52 2.89
N GLU A 229 11.29 -8.75 2.42
CA GLU A 229 11.04 -9.91 3.27
C GLU A 229 12.16 -10.14 4.28
N LEU A 230 13.42 -10.09 3.83
CA LEU A 230 14.58 -10.19 4.72
C LEU A 230 14.62 -9.06 5.78
N GLN A 231 14.13 -7.86 5.44
CA GLN A 231 14.04 -6.74 6.37
C GLN A 231 12.91 -6.89 7.39
N LEU A 232 11.79 -7.49 6.97
CA LEU A 232 10.61 -7.72 7.81
C LEU A 232 10.71 -9.01 8.63
N GLY A 233 11.58 -9.94 8.20
CA GLY A 233 11.80 -11.23 8.86
C GLY A 233 10.86 -12.34 8.39
N THR A 234 10.15 -12.12 7.27
CA THR A 234 9.37 -13.14 6.55
C THR A 234 10.31 -14.07 5.76
N ASP A 235 9.79 -15.16 5.21
CA ASP A 235 10.54 -16.21 4.52
C ASP A 235 10.38 -16.07 2.99
N PRO A 236 11.42 -15.65 2.22
CA PRO A 236 11.39 -15.45 0.76
C PRO A 236 11.08 -16.65 -0.12
N PHE A 237 10.68 -17.76 0.49
CA PHE A 237 10.33 -19.00 -0.18
C PHE A 237 8.95 -19.51 0.28
N ASN A 238 8.20 -18.68 1.00
CA ASN A 238 6.93 -19.02 1.61
C ASN A 238 6.03 -17.78 1.74
N VAL A 239 5.12 -17.68 0.79
CA VAL A 239 4.09 -16.64 0.64
C VAL A 239 3.22 -16.33 1.87
N ASP A 240 3.32 -17.08 2.97
CA ASP A 240 2.53 -16.95 4.21
C ASP A 240 3.41 -17.45 5.38
N SER A 241 4.22 -16.55 5.93
CA SER A 241 5.30 -16.87 6.87
C SER A 241 4.79 -17.39 8.21
N ASP A 242 3.65 -16.89 8.70
CA ASP A 242 3.07 -17.30 9.97
C ASP A 242 2.04 -18.44 9.85
N GLY A 243 1.68 -18.80 8.61
CA GLY A 243 0.87 -19.96 8.24
C GLY A 243 -0.61 -19.78 8.56
N ASP A 244 -1.08 -18.54 8.53
CA ASP A 244 -2.42 -18.17 8.96
C ASP A 244 -3.44 -18.10 7.80
N GLY A 245 -2.95 -18.11 6.57
CA GLY A 245 -3.71 -18.06 5.32
C GLY A 245 -3.86 -16.68 4.69
N ALA A 246 -3.24 -15.63 5.24
CA ALA A 246 -2.97 -14.37 4.55
C ALA A 246 -1.55 -14.41 3.95
N GLU A 247 -1.34 -13.75 2.81
CA GLU A 247 0.00 -13.71 2.17
C GLU A 247 0.82 -12.53 2.72
N ASP A 248 2.13 -12.69 2.95
CA ASP A 248 2.96 -11.70 3.66
C ASP A 248 2.94 -10.33 2.95
N GLY A 249 3.07 -10.32 1.62
CA GLY A 249 2.93 -9.11 0.81
C GLY A 249 1.57 -8.42 0.94
N ALA A 250 0.50 -9.20 1.08
CA ALA A 250 -0.84 -8.65 1.33
C ALA A 250 -0.93 -8.03 2.74
N GLU A 251 -0.39 -8.71 3.74
CA GLU A 251 -0.39 -8.24 5.13
C GLU A 251 0.38 -6.95 5.30
N VAL A 252 1.58 -6.86 4.72
CA VAL A 252 2.40 -5.64 4.73
C VAL A 252 1.68 -4.49 4.02
N ALA A 253 1.09 -4.74 2.85
CA ALA A 253 0.30 -3.73 2.13
C ALA A 253 -0.91 -3.24 2.94
N LEU A 254 -1.42 -4.06 3.86
CA LEU A 254 -2.57 -3.80 4.70
C LEU A 254 -2.22 -3.39 6.13
N GLN A 255 -0.92 -3.21 6.40
CA GLN A 255 -0.39 -2.84 7.71
C GLN A 255 -0.79 -3.82 8.82
N THR A 256 -0.94 -5.09 8.47
CA THR A 256 -1.00 -6.18 9.45
C THR A 256 0.38 -6.82 9.60
N ASP A 257 0.52 -7.75 10.55
CA ASP A 257 1.84 -8.25 10.94
C ASP A 257 2.01 -9.65 10.33
N PRO A 258 2.86 -9.80 9.28
CA PRO A 258 3.03 -11.08 8.56
C PRO A 258 3.73 -12.16 9.39
N LEU A 259 4.09 -11.85 10.64
CA LEU A 259 4.71 -12.79 11.58
C LEU A 259 3.80 -13.13 12.76
N ASP A 260 2.56 -12.64 12.78
CA ASP A 260 1.57 -12.89 13.84
C ASP A 260 0.27 -13.41 13.25
N ALA A 261 0.05 -14.72 13.40
CA ALA A 261 -1.13 -15.44 12.88
C ALA A 261 -2.49 -14.96 13.42
N SER A 262 -2.50 -14.01 14.36
CA SER A 262 -3.69 -13.32 14.86
C SER A 262 -3.94 -11.94 14.25
N SER A 263 -2.93 -11.38 13.58
CA SER A 263 -2.90 -10.08 12.92
C SER A 263 -3.28 -10.22 11.44
N LYS A 264 -4.51 -10.64 11.17
CA LYS A 264 -4.98 -10.83 9.78
C LYS A 264 -5.53 -9.54 9.19
N PRO A 265 -5.40 -9.35 7.87
CA PRO A 265 -6.15 -8.31 7.20
C PRO A 265 -7.66 -8.48 7.39
N ALA A 266 -8.28 -7.46 7.99
CA ALA A 266 -9.71 -7.43 8.21
C ALA A 266 -10.44 -7.08 6.90
N PHE A 267 -10.52 -8.02 5.97
CA PHE A 267 -11.48 -7.91 4.89
C PHE A 267 -12.86 -8.31 5.41
N PRO A 268 -13.87 -7.45 5.27
CA PRO A 268 -15.22 -7.93 5.42
C PRO A 268 -15.40 -8.99 4.31
N SER A 269 -15.90 -10.17 4.66
CA SER A 269 -15.94 -11.35 3.78
C SER A 269 -16.78 -11.15 2.51
N ASP A 270 -17.46 -10.01 2.40
CA ASP A 270 -18.26 -9.57 1.26
C ASP A 270 -17.46 -8.70 0.26
N GLN A 271 -16.22 -8.29 0.56
CA GLN A 271 -15.44 -7.40 -0.32
C GLN A 271 -14.74 -8.16 -1.46
N ILE A 272 -15.22 -7.99 -2.68
CA ILE A 272 -14.71 -8.64 -3.90
C ILE A 272 -13.58 -7.83 -4.54
N VAL A 273 -13.74 -6.51 -4.65
CA VAL A 273 -12.72 -5.61 -5.21
C VAL A 273 -12.46 -4.50 -4.20
N LYS A 274 -11.19 -4.17 -3.99
CA LYS A 274 -10.67 -3.04 -3.23
C LYS A 274 -9.34 -2.58 -3.87
N VAL A 275 -9.46 -1.79 -4.92
CA VAL A 275 -8.31 -1.21 -5.63
C VAL A 275 -8.22 0.26 -5.26
N ASP A 276 -7.05 0.67 -4.75
CA ASP A 276 -6.71 2.06 -4.46
C ASP A 276 -5.43 2.47 -5.21
N MET A 277 -5.56 3.45 -6.10
CA MET A 277 -4.50 3.93 -6.99
C MET A 277 -4.07 5.36 -6.60
N THR A 278 -4.46 5.84 -5.42
CA THR A 278 -4.20 7.22 -4.98
C THR A 278 -2.79 7.47 -4.43
N CYS A 279 -2.06 6.39 -4.11
CA CYS A 279 -0.73 6.43 -3.50
C CYS A 279 0.26 5.49 -4.21
N LEU A 280 0.24 5.44 -5.54
CA LEU A 280 1.22 4.62 -6.27
C LEU A 280 2.63 5.20 -6.14
N ASP A 281 2.76 6.49 -5.80
CA ASP A 281 4.03 7.23 -5.66
C ASP A 281 4.92 7.18 -6.93
N LEU A 282 4.31 6.85 -8.06
CA LEU A 282 4.90 6.86 -9.37
C LEU A 282 4.69 8.22 -10.06
N ALA A 283 5.56 8.58 -10.99
CA ALA A 283 5.39 9.80 -11.76
C ALA A 283 4.22 9.69 -12.75
N ASP A 284 3.51 10.80 -13.01
CA ASP A 284 2.49 10.85 -14.07
C ASP A 284 3.07 10.37 -15.43
N GLY A 285 2.31 9.54 -16.13
CA GLY A 285 2.71 8.87 -17.37
C GLY A 285 3.48 7.56 -17.17
N SER A 286 3.76 7.15 -15.92
CA SER A 286 4.31 5.81 -15.66
C SER A 286 3.28 4.75 -16.05
N ILE A 287 3.73 3.73 -16.78
CA ILE A 287 2.87 2.59 -17.17
C ILE A 287 2.73 1.67 -15.97
N VAL A 288 1.50 1.24 -15.71
CA VAL A 288 1.18 0.30 -14.64
C VAL A 288 0.59 -0.95 -15.27
N ASP A 289 1.36 -2.04 -15.22
CA ASP A 289 0.94 -3.33 -15.76
C ASP A 289 0.11 -4.13 -14.77
N THR A 290 0.31 -3.91 -13.46
CA THR A 290 -0.40 -4.61 -12.39
C THR A 290 -0.76 -3.63 -11.28
N VAL A 291 -1.99 -3.72 -10.76
CA VAL A 291 -2.38 -3.06 -9.50
C VAL A 291 -2.84 -4.07 -8.48
N VAL A 292 -2.40 -3.85 -7.24
CA VAL A 292 -2.85 -4.61 -6.09
C VAL A 292 -4.34 -4.40 -5.90
N ASN A 293 -5.03 -5.50 -5.66
CA ASN A 293 -6.41 -5.50 -5.25
C ASN A 293 -6.47 -6.25 -3.92
N LEU A 294 -6.97 -5.55 -2.93
CA LEU A 294 -7.09 -6.05 -1.57
C LEU A 294 -8.39 -6.89 -1.41
N GLY A 295 -9.25 -6.97 -2.42
CA GLY A 295 -10.45 -7.83 -2.39
C GLY A 295 -10.21 -9.25 -2.94
N GLN A 296 -11.23 -10.09 -2.90
CA GLN A 296 -11.18 -11.48 -3.39
C GLN A 296 -10.82 -11.66 -4.88
N ALA A 297 -10.90 -10.61 -5.71
CA ALA A 297 -10.65 -10.69 -7.15
C ALA A 297 -9.18 -10.92 -7.54
N GLY A 298 -8.24 -10.88 -6.59
CA GLY A 298 -6.80 -10.90 -6.86
C GLY A 298 -6.34 -9.67 -7.67
N PRO A 299 -5.04 -9.53 -7.96
CA PRO A 299 -4.49 -8.34 -8.63
C PRO A 299 -5.13 -8.10 -10.00
N PHE A 300 -5.17 -6.84 -10.43
CA PHE A 300 -5.63 -6.49 -11.77
C PHE A 300 -4.43 -6.25 -12.68
N THR A 301 -4.42 -6.88 -13.85
CA THR A 301 -3.36 -6.73 -14.85
C THR A 301 -3.86 -6.06 -16.12
N THR A 302 -3.00 -5.28 -16.78
CA THR A 302 -3.31 -4.65 -18.06
C THR A 302 -3.51 -5.71 -19.13
N LEU A 303 -4.71 -5.74 -19.69
CA LEU A 303 -5.12 -6.70 -20.72
C LEU A 303 -5.00 -6.12 -22.13
N ILE A 304 -5.25 -4.82 -22.28
CA ILE A 304 -5.23 -4.11 -23.57
C ILE A 304 -4.64 -2.73 -23.33
N GLY A 305 -3.64 -2.36 -24.14
CA GLY A 305 -3.07 -1.02 -24.17
C GLY A 305 -2.08 -0.76 -23.03
N GLN A 306 -1.99 0.49 -22.59
CA GLN A 306 -1.07 0.96 -21.56
C GLN A 306 -1.84 1.88 -20.61
N VAL A 307 -2.15 1.34 -19.43
CA VAL A 307 -2.78 2.13 -18.37
C VAL A 307 -1.69 2.91 -17.66
N GLU A 308 -1.88 4.22 -17.54
CA GLU A 308 -0.84 5.14 -17.06
C GLU A 308 -1.27 5.87 -15.81
N VAL A 309 -0.30 6.19 -14.96
CA VAL A 309 -0.50 7.07 -13.80
C VAL A 309 -0.90 8.47 -14.27
N ALA A 310 -1.95 9.02 -13.68
CA ALA A 310 -2.36 10.40 -13.93
C ALA A 310 -2.83 11.06 -12.64
N SER A 311 -2.36 12.29 -12.42
CA SER A 311 -2.76 13.09 -11.28
C SER A 311 -3.69 14.23 -11.70
N HIS A 312 -4.72 14.48 -10.90
CA HIS A 312 -5.66 15.58 -11.12
C HIS A 312 -5.87 16.43 -9.86
N PRO A 313 -6.17 17.73 -10.00
CA PRO A 313 -6.35 18.60 -8.85
C PRO A 313 -7.49 18.13 -7.93
N ALA A 314 -7.29 18.23 -6.62
CA ALA A 314 -8.38 18.08 -5.66
C ALA A 314 -9.43 19.18 -5.87
N ASN A 315 -10.72 18.86 -5.67
CA ASN A 315 -11.83 19.70 -6.13
C ASN A 315 -11.85 21.11 -5.50
N ASP A 316 -11.56 21.21 -4.22
CA ASP A 316 -11.58 22.45 -3.42
C ASP A 316 -10.15 22.99 -3.14
N ASN A 317 -9.11 22.21 -3.44
CA ASN A 317 -7.72 22.57 -3.25
C ASN A 317 -6.86 22.26 -4.50
N PRO A 318 -6.90 23.14 -5.53
CA PRO A 318 -6.27 22.85 -6.82
C PRO A 318 -4.74 22.81 -6.79
N ASP A 319 -4.11 23.26 -5.69
CA ASP A 319 -2.66 23.20 -5.49
C ASP A 319 -2.19 21.79 -5.08
N VAL A 320 -3.12 20.90 -4.70
CA VAL A 320 -2.84 19.50 -4.36
C VAL A 320 -3.38 18.60 -5.45
N GLN A 321 -2.60 17.59 -5.84
CA GLN A 321 -2.98 16.61 -6.83
C GLN A 321 -3.35 15.28 -6.16
N VAL A 322 -4.36 14.61 -6.69
CA VAL A 322 -4.74 13.24 -6.32
C VAL A 322 -4.44 12.34 -7.49
N GLN A 323 -3.82 11.20 -7.22
CA GLN A 323 -3.38 10.25 -8.23
C GLN A 323 -4.47 9.21 -8.55
N GLY A 324 -4.40 8.66 -9.76
CA GLY A 324 -5.14 7.47 -10.18
C GLY A 324 -4.55 6.93 -11.48
N LEU A 325 -5.27 6.02 -12.14
CA LEU A 325 -4.88 5.45 -13.42
C LEU A 325 -5.78 5.95 -14.55
N ALA A 326 -5.18 6.56 -15.57
CA ALA A 326 -5.82 6.95 -16.82
C ALA A 326 -5.92 5.74 -17.75
N PHE A 327 -7.15 5.41 -18.14
CA PHE A 327 -7.40 4.27 -19.03
C PHE A 327 -7.38 4.69 -20.50
N ASN A 328 -7.83 5.89 -20.87
CA ASN A 328 -7.75 6.37 -22.27
C ASN A 328 -8.27 5.39 -23.35
N GLY A 329 -9.18 4.49 -22.97
CA GLY A 329 -9.74 3.45 -23.82
C GLY A 329 -9.07 2.06 -23.72
N ASP A 330 -8.15 1.90 -22.77
CA ASP A 330 -7.45 0.67 -22.42
C ASP A 330 -8.21 -0.13 -21.34
N LYS A 331 -7.67 -1.29 -20.96
CA LYS A 331 -8.39 -2.25 -20.10
C LYS A 331 -7.46 -3.00 -19.17
N MET A 332 -7.86 -3.11 -17.91
CA MET A 332 -7.31 -4.05 -16.94
C MET A 332 -8.31 -5.15 -16.60
N THR A 333 -7.82 -6.30 -16.15
CA THR A 333 -8.64 -7.43 -15.73
C THR A 333 -8.14 -8.07 -14.45
N ALA A 334 -9.07 -8.54 -13.61
CA ALA A 334 -8.75 -9.25 -12.39
C ALA A 334 -8.12 -10.64 -12.66
N ALA A 335 -7.26 -11.09 -11.75
CA ALA A 335 -6.67 -12.42 -11.77
C ALA A 335 -7.71 -13.55 -11.58
N VAL A 336 -8.73 -13.31 -10.75
CA VAL A 336 -9.81 -14.27 -10.49
C VAL A 336 -11.03 -13.99 -11.37
N ASP A 337 -11.56 -15.04 -11.98
CA ASP A 337 -12.72 -14.91 -12.87
C ASP A 337 -14.03 -14.59 -12.14
N ALA A 338 -14.92 -13.85 -12.82
CA ALA A 338 -16.19 -13.39 -12.24
C ALA A 338 -17.12 -14.54 -11.75
N PRO A 339 -17.19 -15.71 -12.41
CA PRO A 339 -17.92 -16.86 -11.89
C PRO A 339 -17.42 -17.35 -10.53
N THR A 340 -16.10 -17.40 -10.34
CA THR A 340 -15.47 -17.83 -9.08
C THR A 340 -15.75 -16.85 -7.95
N LEU A 341 -15.81 -15.56 -8.26
CA LEU A 341 -16.19 -14.48 -7.34
C LEU A 341 -17.68 -14.38 -7.06
N GLY A 342 -18.50 -15.27 -7.62
CA GLY A 342 -19.95 -15.25 -7.42
C GLY A 342 -20.66 -14.07 -8.07
N LEU A 343 -20.05 -13.39 -9.05
CA LEU A 343 -20.62 -12.21 -9.73
C LEU A 343 -21.55 -12.56 -10.92
N VAL A 344 -21.96 -13.82 -11.04
CA VAL A 344 -22.75 -14.33 -12.18
C VAL A 344 -24.18 -14.69 -11.79
N GLY A 345 -25.11 -14.62 -12.73
CA GLY A 345 -26.53 -14.83 -12.47
C GLY A 345 -27.21 -13.58 -11.89
N ASN A 346 -28.11 -13.78 -10.92
CA ASN A 346 -28.89 -12.72 -10.26
C ASN A 346 -28.41 -12.50 -8.82
N GLN A 347 -27.24 -11.92 -8.66
CA GLN A 347 -26.57 -11.75 -7.38
C GLN A 347 -26.65 -10.30 -6.94
N THR A 348 -26.65 -10.06 -5.63
CA THR A 348 -26.60 -8.71 -5.06
C THR A 348 -25.18 -8.19 -5.05
N TYR A 349 -25.03 -6.87 -5.19
CA TYR A 349 -23.73 -6.24 -5.06
C TYR A 349 -23.84 -4.72 -4.87
N THR A 350 -22.79 -4.14 -4.32
CA THR A 350 -22.55 -2.70 -4.25
C THR A 350 -21.22 -2.39 -4.94
N VAL A 351 -21.22 -1.46 -5.88
CA VAL A 351 -20.03 -0.97 -6.59
C VAL A 351 -19.84 0.51 -6.26
N ARG A 352 -18.59 0.91 -5.99
CA ARG A 352 -18.21 2.32 -5.78
C ARG A 352 -16.93 2.60 -6.54
N ALA A 353 -16.83 3.77 -7.16
CA ALA A 353 -15.59 4.21 -7.80
C ALA A 353 -15.37 5.72 -7.67
N TRP A 354 -14.13 6.10 -7.44
CA TRP A 354 -13.69 7.49 -7.59
C TRP A 354 -13.09 7.68 -8.98
N VAL A 355 -13.67 8.63 -9.72
CA VAL A 355 -13.29 8.88 -11.10
C VAL A 355 -13.06 10.37 -11.37
N PHE A 356 -12.16 10.66 -12.30
CA PHE A 356 -11.97 11.98 -12.88
C PHE A 356 -12.08 11.86 -14.40
N ASN A 357 -13.02 12.59 -15.00
CA ASN A 357 -13.18 12.59 -16.45
C ASN A 357 -13.41 14.00 -17.01
N PRO A 358 -12.48 14.54 -17.83
CA PRO A 358 -12.59 15.90 -18.35
C PRO A 358 -13.71 16.06 -19.38
N ALA A 359 -14.11 14.99 -20.06
CA ALA A 359 -15.23 14.97 -21.00
C ALA A 359 -15.59 13.53 -21.37
N PHE A 360 -16.88 13.21 -21.32
CA PHE A 360 -17.38 11.89 -21.70
C PHE A 360 -18.60 11.99 -22.60
N GLY A 361 -18.83 10.90 -23.35
CA GLY A 361 -19.95 10.78 -24.28
C GLY A 361 -21.25 10.29 -23.63
N ASN A 362 -21.99 9.49 -24.41
CA ASN A 362 -23.27 8.93 -23.96
C ASN A 362 -23.10 7.78 -22.95
N GLU A 363 -21.96 7.09 -22.97
CA GLU A 363 -21.71 5.84 -22.25
C GLU A 363 -20.21 5.49 -22.32
N GLU A 364 -19.56 5.34 -21.16
CA GLU A 364 -18.16 4.93 -21.01
C GLU A 364 -18.04 4.02 -19.77
N ALA A 365 -17.41 2.86 -19.88
CA ALA A 365 -17.50 1.82 -18.85
C ALA A 365 -16.35 1.87 -17.84
N VAL A 366 -16.64 2.24 -16.59
CA VAL A 366 -15.66 2.33 -15.50
C VAL A 366 -15.23 0.94 -15.04
N VAL A 367 -16.21 0.07 -14.76
CA VAL A 367 -16.00 -1.32 -14.33
C VAL A 367 -17.09 -2.21 -14.89
N SER A 368 -16.77 -3.46 -15.22
CA SER A 368 -17.74 -4.41 -15.77
C SER A 368 -17.37 -5.88 -15.56
N TRP A 369 -18.35 -6.76 -15.69
CA TRP A 369 -18.19 -8.21 -15.77
C TRP A 369 -19.35 -8.84 -16.57
N GLY A 370 -19.20 -10.11 -16.94
CA GLY A 370 -20.06 -10.73 -17.94
C GLY A 370 -19.61 -10.37 -19.36
N HIS A 371 -20.56 -10.26 -20.30
CA HIS A 371 -20.23 -9.80 -21.65
C HIS A 371 -21.42 -9.22 -22.41
N ARG A 372 -21.12 -8.31 -23.34
CA ARG A 372 -22.10 -7.79 -24.32
C ARG A 372 -22.48 -8.84 -25.35
N GLY A 373 -23.61 -8.68 -26.04
CA GLY A 373 -24.01 -9.52 -27.18
C GLY A 373 -25.21 -10.44 -26.97
N GLY A 374 -25.79 -10.46 -25.76
CA GLY A 374 -27.01 -11.19 -25.45
C GLY A 374 -26.72 -12.57 -24.86
N PRO A 375 -27.72 -13.20 -24.19
CA PRO A 375 -29.12 -12.80 -23.99
C PRO A 375 -29.33 -11.60 -23.04
N LEU A 376 -30.59 -11.18 -22.81
CA LEU A 376 -30.89 -10.05 -21.91
C LEU A 376 -30.29 -10.27 -20.51
N GLY A 377 -29.72 -9.21 -19.92
CA GLY A 377 -29.11 -9.26 -18.58
C GLY A 377 -27.81 -10.08 -18.52
N SER A 378 -27.11 -10.25 -19.64
CA SER A 378 -25.85 -11.03 -19.72
C SER A 378 -24.60 -10.26 -19.30
N ASN A 379 -24.73 -8.94 -19.13
CA ASN A 379 -23.67 -8.03 -18.78
C ASN A 379 -23.99 -7.33 -17.45
N ALA A 380 -22.97 -6.82 -16.78
CA ALA A 380 -23.10 -5.90 -15.67
C ALA A 380 -21.94 -4.91 -15.77
N GLY A 381 -22.24 -3.61 -15.74
CA GLY A 381 -21.21 -2.59 -15.83
C GLY A 381 -21.70 -1.26 -15.29
N MET A 382 -20.84 -0.59 -14.54
CA MET A 382 -21.04 0.78 -14.07
C MET A 382 -20.34 1.76 -15.02
N HIS A 383 -21.08 2.74 -15.50
CA HIS A 383 -20.69 3.63 -16.59
C HIS A 383 -20.81 5.10 -16.19
N GLN A 384 -20.07 5.95 -16.91
CA GLN A 384 -20.20 7.40 -16.87
C GLN A 384 -20.63 7.89 -18.25
N GLY A 385 -21.86 8.38 -18.39
CA GLY A 385 -22.39 8.75 -19.69
C GLY A 385 -23.68 9.55 -19.66
N THR A 386 -23.90 10.40 -20.65
CA THR A 386 -25.05 11.32 -20.67
C THR A 386 -26.34 10.71 -21.22
N HIS A 387 -26.37 9.42 -21.57
CA HIS A 387 -27.60 8.85 -22.12
C HIS A 387 -28.66 8.68 -21.03
N PRO A 388 -29.90 9.17 -21.24
CA PRO A 388 -30.96 9.15 -20.24
C PRO A 388 -31.37 7.75 -19.79
N THR A 389 -31.13 6.72 -20.59
CA THR A 389 -31.57 5.35 -20.28
C THR A 389 -30.44 4.36 -20.01
N PHE A 390 -29.20 4.57 -20.46
CA PHE A 390 -28.11 3.58 -20.31
C PHE A 390 -26.76 4.20 -19.92
N GLY A 391 -26.73 5.50 -19.59
CA GLY A 391 -25.47 6.19 -19.30
C GLY A 391 -24.86 5.82 -17.94
N ALA A 392 -25.60 5.14 -17.06
CA ALA A 392 -25.16 4.79 -15.70
C ALA A 392 -24.83 3.32 -15.56
N ILE A 393 -25.68 2.41 -16.02
CA ILE A 393 -25.50 0.96 -15.90
C ILE A 393 -25.69 0.33 -17.27
N GLY A 394 -24.94 -0.75 -17.56
CA GLY A 394 -25.09 -1.57 -18.76
C GLY A 394 -25.34 -3.06 -18.44
N HIS A 395 -26.56 -3.56 -18.70
CA HIS A 395 -26.92 -4.98 -18.52
C HIS A 395 -27.03 -5.80 -19.80
N TRP A 396 -26.98 -5.12 -20.95
CA TRP A 396 -27.39 -5.67 -22.24
C TRP A 396 -28.89 -6.01 -22.25
N GLY A 397 -29.70 -4.99 -22.00
CA GLY A 397 -31.16 -5.07 -21.96
C GLY A 397 -31.70 -5.71 -20.69
N GLY A 398 -33.02 -5.62 -20.49
CA GLY A 398 -33.64 -5.95 -19.20
C GLY A 398 -34.31 -4.77 -18.51
N GLY A 399 -34.60 -3.68 -19.26
CA GLY A 399 -35.22 -2.45 -18.75
C GLY A 399 -36.58 -2.60 -18.05
N PRO A 400 -37.27 -1.49 -17.78
CA PRO A 400 -38.21 -1.41 -16.68
C PRO A 400 -39.52 -2.14 -16.99
N VAL A 401 -40.36 -2.30 -15.96
CA VAL A 401 -41.67 -3.00 -16.03
C VAL A 401 -42.54 -2.58 -17.21
N ASP A 402 -42.45 -1.33 -17.65
CA ASP A 402 -43.23 -0.79 -18.77
C ASP A 402 -42.51 -0.85 -20.13
N ASN A 403 -41.20 -1.13 -20.18
CA ASN A 403 -40.47 -1.40 -21.42
C ASN A 403 -39.29 -2.40 -21.25
N PRO A 404 -39.55 -3.72 -21.21
CA PRO A 404 -38.51 -4.74 -21.02
C PRO A 404 -37.50 -4.89 -22.18
N ASN A 405 -37.64 -4.07 -23.24
CA ASN A 405 -36.65 -3.97 -24.33
C ASN A 405 -35.85 -2.66 -24.26
N GLU A 406 -36.09 -1.80 -23.26
CA GLU A 406 -35.29 -0.60 -23.06
C GLU A 406 -33.89 -0.95 -22.55
N PRO A 407 -32.90 -0.11 -22.91
CA PRO A 407 -31.50 -0.35 -22.61
C PRO A 407 -31.22 0.24 -21.24
N ASP A 408 -31.06 -0.63 -20.25
CA ASP A 408 -30.26 -0.43 -19.02
C ASP A 408 -30.70 0.74 -18.11
N VAL A 409 -29.79 1.38 -17.35
CA VAL A 409 -30.12 2.48 -16.41
C VAL A 409 -29.31 3.75 -16.74
N GLY A 410 -29.96 4.93 -16.73
CA GLY A 410 -29.31 6.23 -16.95
C GLY A 410 -29.22 7.10 -15.69
N TRP A 411 -28.41 8.16 -15.77
CA TRP A 411 -28.29 9.15 -14.70
C TRP A 411 -29.45 10.15 -14.67
N GLY A 412 -29.80 10.62 -13.48
CA GLY A 412 -30.77 11.65 -13.16
C GLY A 412 -32.18 11.12 -12.86
N PRO A 413 -32.97 11.80 -12.01
CA PRO A 413 -34.30 11.34 -11.64
C PRO A 413 -35.21 11.35 -12.88
N ASN A 414 -35.76 10.19 -13.25
CA ASN A 414 -36.55 9.95 -14.47
C ASN A 414 -35.74 9.89 -15.77
N GLY A 415 -34.42 9.67 -15.71
CA GLY A 415 -33.59 9.49 -16.91
C GLY A 415 -33.47 10.76 -17.75
N ASP A 416 -33.02 11.87 -17.16
CA ASP A 416 -32.72 13.10 -17.91
C ASP A 416 -31.29 13.10 -18.48
N GLY A 417 -30.38 12.28 -17.94
CA GLY A 417 -29.00 12.09 -18.41
C GLY A 417 -28.07 13.29 -18.21
N SER A 418 -28.56 14.40 -17.65
CA SER A 418 -27.82 15.65 -17.57
C SER A 418 -27.11 15.92 -16.24
N ASP A 419 -27.53 15.26 -15.15
CA ASP A 419 -26.98 15.53 -13.82
C ASP A 419 -25.52 15.06 -13.68
N ILE A 420 -25.17 13.97 -14.38
CA ILE A 420 -23.80 13.46 -14.44
C ILE A 420 -22.82 14.49 -15.02
N LEU A 421 -23.27 15.46 -15.82
CA LEU A 421 -22.42 16.55 -16.33
C LEU A 421 -21.83 17.42 -15.21
N ALA A 422 -22.41 17.39 -14.00
CA ALA A 422 -21.85 18.06 -12.83
C ALA A 422 -20.52 17.43 -12.35
N THR A 423 -20.19 16.22 -12.80
CA THR A 423 -18.93 15.51 -12.50
C THR A 423 -17.81 15.83 -13.48
N GLN A 424 -18.11 16.49 -14.60
CA GLN A 424 -17.15 16.72 -15.66
C GLN A 424 -15.99 17.63 -15.20
N GLY A 425 -14.75 17.13 -15.31
CA GLY A 425 -13.53 17.86 -14.96
C GLY A 425 -13.29 18.02 -13.47
N ARG A 426 -13.84 17.13 -12.63
CA ARG A 426 -13.57 17.04 -11.19
C ARG A 426 -13.56 15.58 -10.74
N TRP A 427 -13.04 15.32 -9.55
CA TRP A 427 -13.23 14.03 -8.88
C TRP A 427 -14.70 13.86 -8.49
N ALA A 428 -15.24 12.68 -8.76
CA ALA A 428 -16.59 12.31 -8.35
C ALA A 428 -16.61 10.85 -7.87
N GLN A 429 -17.40 10.58 -6.85
CA GLN A 429 -17.71 9.21 -6.43
C GLN A 429 -18.99 8.77 -7.16
N LEU A 430 -18.90 7.70 -7.94
CA LEU A 430 -20.04 7.05 -8.57
C LEU A 430 -20.31 5.72 -7.87
N SER A 431 -21.56 5.50 -7.48
CA SER A 431 -21.94 4.27 -6.78
C SER A 431 -23.17 3.63 -7.40
N TRP A 432 -23.21 2.29 -7.33
CA TRP A 432 -24.27 1.45 -7.85
C TRP A 432 -24.58 0.35 -6.83
N VAL A 433 -25.85 0.24 -6.44
CA VAL A 433 -26.35 -0.83 -5.58
C VAL A 433 -27.40 -1.63 -6.34
N TYR A 434 -27.21 -2.94 -6.45
CA TYR A 434 -28.20 -3.88 -6.96
C TYR A 434 -28.64 -4.84 -5.87
N ASP A 435 -29.92 -4.80 -5.51
CA ASP A 435 -30.49 -5.60 -4.41
C ASP A 435 -31.09 -6.95 -4.85
N GLY A 436 -30.85 -7.34 -6.10
CA GLY A 436 -31.43 -8.52 -6.73
C GLY A 436 -32.75 -8.26 -7.44
N LEU A 437 -33.27 -7.02 -7.39
CA LEU A 437 -34.47 -6.57 -8.07
C LEU A 437 -34.34 -5.16 -8.65
N GLU A 438 -33.80 -4.22 -7.89
CA GLU A 438 -33.72 -2.79 -8.23
C GLU A 438 -32.25 -2.35 -8.33
N ASP A 439 -31.93 -1.61 -9.38
CA ASP A 439 -30.69 -0.86 -9.53
C ASP A 439 -30.86 0.54 -8.94
N ARG A 440 -29.96 0.96 -8.07
CA ARG A 440 -29.90 2.32 -7.50
C ARG A 440 -28.53 2.92 -7.75
N VAL A 441 -28.50 4.14 -8.26
CA VAL A 441 -27.25 4.85 -8.58
C VAL A 441 -27.15 6.18 -7.83
N PHE A 442 -25.92 6.54 -7.48
CA PHE A 442 -25.58 7.68 -6.62
C PHE A 442 -24.44 8.48 -7.22
N ILE A 443 -24.48 9.80 -7.01
CA ILE A 443 -23.38 10.72 -7.34
C ILE A 443 -22.97 11.40 -6.04
N ASP A 444 -21.70 11.29 -5.68
CA ASP A 444 -21.11 11.92 -4.48
C ASP A 444 -21.91 11.60 -3.20
N GLY A 445 -22.22 10.32 -2.99
CA GLY A 445 -22.99 9.85 -1.83
C GLY A 445 -24.50 10.11 -1.88
N GLU A 446 -24.98 10.92 -2.84
CA GLU A 446 -26.39 11.31 -2.93
C GLU A 446 -27.14 10.45 -3.95
N PHE A 447 -28.34 9.99 -3.57
CA PHE A 447 -29.23 9.22 -4.44
C PHE A 447 -29.56 9.99 -5.73
N ASN A 448 -29.42 9.32 -6.87
CA ASN A 448 -29.57 9.97 -8.17
C ASN A 448 -30.71 9.37 -9.02
N ASN A 449 -30.76 8.05 -9.21
CA ASN A 449 -31.82 7.37 -9.96
C ASN A 449 -31.98 5.91 -9.49
N SER A 450 -33.14 5.30 -9.78
CA SER A 450 -33.34 3.87 -9.61
C SER A 450 -34.28 3.26 -10.65
N GLU A 451 -34.12 1.96 -10.89
CA GLU A 451 -34.94 1.20 -11.84
C GLU A 451 -35.18 -0.25 -11.36
N GLU A 452 -36.44 -0.70 -11.41
CA GLU A 452 -36.80 -2.09 -11.08
C GLU A 452 -36.70 -3.01 -12.31
N HIS A 453 -36.05 -4.17 -12.14
CA HIS A 453 -35.84 -5.19 -13.16
C HIS A 453 -36.75 -6.42 -12.94
N PRO A 454 -37.92 -6.51 -13.59
CA PRO A 454 -38.85 -7.63 -13.41
C PRO A 454 -38.36 -8.95 -14.03
N ASN A 455 -37.43 -8.86 -14.99
CA ASN A 455 -36.66 -10.01 -15.46
C ASN A 455 -35.32 -9.96 -14.74
N LEU A 456 -35.14 -10.89 -13.79
CA LEU A 456 -33.91 -11.02 -13.02
C LEU A 456 -32.69 -11.08 -13.94
N LEU A 457 -31.62 -10.39 -13.52
CA LEU A 457 -30.34 -10.41 -14.21
C LEU A 457 -29.83 -11.85 -14.30
N ASN A 458 -29.14 -12.16 -15.39
CA ASN A 458 -28.51 -13.45 -15.57
C ASN A 458 -27.14 -13.26 -16.19
N VAL A 459 -26.29 -12.57 -15.42
CA VAL A 459 -24.95 -12.18 -15.88
C VAL A 459 -24.19 -13.43 -16.29
N HIS A 460 -23.60 -13.40 -17.48
CA HIS A 460 -23.04 -14.59 -18.09
C HIS A 460 -21.74 -15.00 -17.43
N ALA A 461 -21.60 -16.31 -17.20
CA ALA A 461 -20.41 -16.91 -16.61
C ALA A 461 -19.29 -17.22 -17.61
N SER A 462 -19.57 -17.17 -18.92
CA SER A 462 -18.59 -17.51 -19.96
C SER A 462 -18.81 -16.71 -21.22
N TYR A 463 -17.73 -16.36 -21.91
CA TYR A 463 -17.77 -15.89 -23.30
C TYR A 463 -18.24 -17.00 -24.27
N ASN A 464 -18.50 -16.65 -25.52
CA ASN A 464 -18.98 -17.58 -26.56
C ASN A 464 -17.96 -18.68 -26.93
N ASP A 465 -16.69 -18.49 -26.61
CA ASP A 465 -15.64 -19.49 -26.80
C ASP A 465 -15.56 -20.51 -25.64
N GLY A 466 -16.31 -20.26 -24.55
CA GLY A 466 -16.39 -21.11 -23.37
C GLY A 466 -15.44 -20.73 -22.24
N ASN A 467 -14.58 -19.72 -22.42
CA ASN A 467 -13.74 -19.20 -21.34
C ASN A 467 -14.59 -18.43 -20.32
N PRO A 468 -14.22 -18.44 -19.03
CA PRO A 468 -14.96 -17.71 -18.01
C PRO A 468 -14.90 -16.20 -18.25
N THR A 469 -15.93 -15.48 -17.84
CA THR A 469 -15.95 -14.02 -17.89
C THR A 469 -15.08 -13.41 -16.80
N LEU A 470 -14.49 -12.25 -17.09
CA LEU A 470 -13.57 -11.58 -16.18
C LEU A 470 -14.19 -10.31 -15.61
N VAL A 471 -13.68 -9.85 -14.46
CA VAL A 471 -13.91 -8.49 -13.97
C VAL A 471 -12.93 -7.57 -14.67
N CYS A 472 -13.43 -6.49 -15.26
CA CYS A 472 -12.66 -5.57 -16.09
C CYS A 472 -12.78 -4.14 -15.56
N LEU A 473 -11.67 -3.41 -15.54
CA LEU A 473 -11.64 -1.95 -15.36
C LEU A 473 -11.39 -1.26 -16.70
N GLY A 474 -12.01 -0.10 -16.89
CA GLY A 474 -11.77 0.78 -18.02
C GLY A 474 -12.44 0.40 -19.34
N SER A 475 -13.04 -0.80 -19.46
CA SER A 475 -13.90 -1.13 -20.60
C SER A 475 -14.71 -2.43 -20.38
N GLU A 476 -15.80 -2.59 -21.14
CA GLU A 476 -16.57 -3.84 -21.22
C GLU A 476 -16.01 -4.85 -22.22
N SER A 477 -16.39 -6.12 -22.09
CA SER A 477 -15.98 -7.18 -23.02
C SER A 477 -17.14 -7.63 -23.92
N ASP A 478 -16.86 -7.85 -25.21
CA ASP A 478 -17.81 -8.48 -26.13
C ASP A 478 -17.89 -10.00 -25.91
N ALA A 479 -19.01 -10.63 -26.32
CA ALA A 479 -19.21 -12.07 -26.20
C ALA A 479 -18.12 -12.95 -26.86
N GLY A 480 -17.29 -12.39 -27.75
CA GLY A 480 -16.31 -13.15 -28.52
C GLY A 480 -15.02 -13.51 -27.79
N SER A 481 -14.79 -13.01 -26.57
CA SER A 481 -13.49 -13.10 -25.87
C SER A 481 -12.32 -12.55 -26.73
N VAL A 482 -12.60 -11.55 -27.57
CA VAL A 482 -11.64 -11.03 -28.55
C VAL A 482 -10.77 -9.90 -27.98
N ASN A 483 -10.73 -9.72 -26.65
CA ASN A 483 -9.98 -8.67 -25.95
C ASN A 483 -10.05 -7.32 -26.69
N ASN A 484 -11.25 -6.82 -26.87
CA ASN A 484 -11.52 -5.50 -27.45
C ASN A 484 -12.09 -4.54 -26.40
N THR A 485 -12.22 -3.25 -26.76
CA THR A 485 -12.75 -2.18 -25.89
C THR A 485 -14.03 -1.54 -26.48
N PRO A 486 -15.14 -2.30 -26.60
CA PRO A 486 -16.38 -1.86 -27.25
C PRO A 486 -17.06 -0.67 -26.59
N ILE A 487 -16.89 -0.49 -25.28
CA ILE A 487 -17.26 0.73 -24.53
C ILE A 487 -16.05 1.08 -23.68
N ALA A 488 -15.21 1.97 -24.18
CA ALA A 488 -13.94 2.28 -23.55
C ALA A 488 -14.08 3.50 -22.62
N TYR A 489 -13.41 3.48 -21.47
CA TYR A 489 -13.35 4.58 -20.52
C TYR A 489 -12.22 5.52 -20.87
N SER A 490 -12.53 6.79 -21.04
CA SER A 490 -11.53 7.80 -21.39
C SER A 490 -10.95 8.55 -20.19
N GLY A 491 -11.48 8.33 -18.99
CA GLY A 491 -11.08 9.05 -17.79
C GLY A 491 -9.99 8.35 -16.96
N THR A 492 -9.79 8.89 -15.77
CA THR A 492 -8.93 8.37 -14.71
C THR A 492 -9.78 7.73 -13.62
N ILE A 493 -9.38 6.54 -13.16
CA ILE A 493 -9.99 5.85 -12.02
C ILE A 493 -8.98 5.89 -10.87
N ALA A 494 -9.37 6.39 -9.71
CA ALA A 494 -8.51 6.45 -8.52
C ALA A 494 -8.80 5.33 -7.53
N ARG A 495 -10.07 4.91 -7.40
CA ARG A 495 -10.48 3.82 -6.53
C ARG A 495 -11.62 3.04 -7.15
N VAL A 496 -11.66 1.72 -6.93
CA VAL A 496 -12.81 0.86 -7.25
C VAL A 496 -13.01 -0.13 -6.14
N GLU A 497 -14.25 -0.23 -5.68
CA GLU A 497 -14.67 -1.23 -4.70
C GLU A 497 -15.92 -1.95 -5.17
N ILE A 498 -15.97 -3.27 -4.92
CA ILE A 498 -17.14 -4.12 -5.17
C ILE A 498 -17.37 -4.99 -3.94
N TYR A 499 -18.60 -4.99 -3.43
CA TYR A 499 -19.07 -5.83 -2.34
C TYR A 499 -20.21 -6.73 -2.83
N ASP A 500 -20.35 -7.95 -2.29
CA ASP A 500 -21.51 -8.83 -2.55
C ASP A 500 -22.74 -8.50 -1.67
N SER A 501 -22.59 -7.53 -0.77
CA SER A 501 -23.64 -7.02 0.11
C SER A 501 -24.37 -5.81 -0.46
N VAL A 502 -25.60 -5.62 0.01
CA VAL A 502 -26.48 -4.50 -0.38
C VAL A 502 -26.31 -3.38 0.63
N TRP A 503 -25.82 -2.22 0.20
CA TRP A 503 -25.69 -1.05 1.07
C TRP A 503 -26.95 -0.18 1.06
N THR A 504 -27.21 0.44 2.19
CA THR A 504 -28.22 1.49 2.38
C THR A 504 -27.74 2.82 1.82
N ASP A 505 -28.67 3.74 1.56
CA ASP A 505 -28.34 5.09 1.07
C ASP A 505 -27.47 5.83 2.11
N GLU A 506 -27.74 5.60 3.40
CA GLU A 506 -26.94 6.15 4.49
C GLU A 506 -25.50 5.61 4.53
N GLU A 507 -25.29 4.32 4.23
CA GLU A 507 -23.95 3.73 4.13
C GLU A 507 -23.16 4.29 2.93
N ILE A 508 -23.83 4.45 1.77
CA ILE A 508 -23.23 5.10 0.59
C ILE A 508 -22.82 6.55 0.92
N GLN A 509 -23.71 7.31 1.57
CA GLN A 509 -23.42 8.69 1.96
C GLN A 509 -22.29 8.77 3.00
N ALA A 510 -22.29 7.90 4.00
CA ALA A 510 -21.25 7.87 5.03
C ALA A 510 -19.87 7.57 4.43
N ALA A 511 -19.80 6.62 3.50
CA ALA A 511 -18.55 6.26 2.85
C ALA A 511 -18.05 7.37 1.90
N PHE A 512 -18.95 8.09 1.23
CA PHE A 512 -18.59 9.33 0.52
C PHE A 512 -17.96 10.36 1.47
N GLU A 513 -18.61 10.68 2.59
CA GLU A 513 -18.10 11.69 3.53
C GLU A 513 -16.77 11.29 4.17
N GLN A 514 -16.52 9.99 4.33
CA GLN A 514 -15.23 9.47 4.79
C GLN A 514 -14.10 9.71 3.77
N GLU A 515 -14.38 9.51 2.49
CA GLU A 515 -13.38 9.60 1.41
C GLU A 515 -13.24 11.02 0.83
N ARG A 516 -14.29 11.85 0.96
CA ARG A 516 -14.37 13.22 0.43
C ARG A 516 -13.13 14.08 0.74
N PRO A 517 -12.52 14.08 1.96
CA PRO A 517 -11.37 14.93 2.26
C PRO A 517 -10.16 14.74 1.33
N LEU A 518 -9.90 13.51 0.87
CA LEU A 518 -8.82 13.24 -0.09
C LEU A 518 -9.11 13.90 -1.45
N PHE A 519 -10.28 13.64 -2.01
CA PHE A 519 -10.62 14.05 -3.37
C PHE A 519 -11.03 15.52 -3.50
N PHE A 520 -11.49 16.13 -2.40
CA PHE A 520 -11.89 17.54 -2.39
C PHE A 520 -10.78 18.43 -1.83
N ASP A 521 -10.23 18.09 -0.68
CA ASP A 521 -9.28 18.96 0.02
C ASP A 521 -7.82 18.61 -0.28
N GLY A 522 -7.56 17.47 -0.93
CA GLY A 522 -6.21 16.95 -1.17
C GLY A 522 -5.54 16.45 0.11
N ILE A 523 -6.35 16.23 1.15
CA ILE A 523 -5.85 15.73 2.42
C ILE A 523 -5.85 14.22 2.29
N CYS A 524 -4.66 13.63 2.11
CA CYS A 524 -4.48 12.20 2.30
C CYS A 524 -4.88 11.83 3.73
N THR A 525 -6.16 11.52 3.89
CA THR A 525 -6.60 10.52 4.84
C THR A 525 -6.12 9.20 4.25
N SER A 526 -4.81 8.96 4.33
CA SER A 526 -4.31 7.61 4.26
C SER A 526 -5.19 6.80 5.23
N PRO A 527 -5.67 5.61 4.85
CA PRO A 527 -6.21 4.67 5.83
C PRO A 527 -5.27 4.46 7.03
N GLY A 528 -3.99 4.87 6.93
CA GLY A 528 -2.96 4.87 7.96
C GLY A 528 -2.45 6.24 8.50
N ASP A 529 -3.14 7.38 8.28
CA ASP A 529 -2.93 8.57 9.15
C ASP A 529 -4.21 8.91 9.93
N PRO A 530 -4.57 8.11 10.95
CA PRO A 530 -5.73 8.35 11.79
C PRO A 530 -5.65 9.71 12.52
N TYR A 531 -4.44 10.29 12.61
CA TYR A 531 -4.18 11.52 13.32
C TYR A 531 -4.22 12.76 12.42
N GLN A 532 -4.29 12.64 11.09
CA GLN A 532 -4.23 13.79 10.18
C GLN A 532 -3.06 14.74 10.54
N PHE A 533 -1.86 14.20 10.75
CA PHE A 533 -0.71 14.96 11.25
C PHE A 533 -0.18 15.92 10.19
N THR A 534 -0.41 17.21 10.42
CA THR A 534 0.02 18.29 9.52
C THR A 534 1.20 19.06 10.09
N VAL A 535 2.11 19.44 9.19
CA VAL A 535 3.23 20.33 9.47
C VAL A 535 3.11 21.55 8.55
N SER A 536 2.98 22.73 9.13
CA SER A 536 2.77 23.97 8.39
C SER A 536 3.61 25.12 8.93
N SER A 537 3.50 26.30 8.30
CA SER A 537 4.15 27.52 8.78
C SER A 537 3.28 28.73 8.41
N SER A 538 2.48 29.19 9.36
CA SER A 538 1.52 30.29 9.16
C SER A 538 2.16 31.68 8.97
N ASN A 539 3.45 31.87 9.27
CA ASN A 539 4.13 33.17 9.29
C ASN A 539 5.25 33.35 8.26
N GLY A 540 5.30 32.52 7.21
CA GLY A 540 6.32 32.61 6.16
C GLY A 540 7.69 32.09 6.58
N GLY A 541 7.75 31.11 7.48
CA GLY A 541 8.94 30.31 7.80
C GLY A 541 9.65 30.69 9.11
N GLY A 542 9.04 31.50 9.97
CA GLY A 542 9.59 31.87 11.29
C GLY A 542 9.29 30.83 12.38
N THR A 543 8.15 30.14 12.28
CA THR A 543 7.77 29.00 13.12
C THR A 543 7.37 27.82 12.25
N ILE A 544 7.45 26.63 12.85
CA ILE A 544 6.83 25.41 12.33
C ILE A 544 5.67 25.09 13.27
N ASP A 545 4.50 24.94 12.68
CA ASP A 545 3.23 24.67 13.35
C ASP A 545 2.84 23.21 13.08
N PHE A 546 2.49 22.47 14.13
CA PHE A 546 2.09 21.06 14.10
C PHE A 546 0.64 20.94 14.57
N GLU A 547 -0.15 20.15 13.87
CA GLU A 547 -1.55 19.92 14.18
C GLU A 547 -1.95 18.48 13.87
N TRP A 548 -2.66 17.82 14.78
CA TRP A 548 -3.16 16.46 14.59
C TRP A 548 -4.42 16.19 15.43
N ASN A 549 -5.30 15.33 14.91
CA ASN A 549 -6.40 14.73 15.64
C ASN A 549 -5.83 13.94 16.83
N SER A 550 -6.46 14.11 17.98
CA SER A 550 -5.95 13.55 19.22
C SER A 550 -7.03 12.87 20.04
N SER A 551 -6.64 11.78 20.69
CA SER A 551 -7.41 10.98 21.64
C SER A 551 -6.88 11.22 23.05
N ALA A 552 -7.76 11.24 24.05
CA ALA A 552 -7.34 11.30 25.45
C ALA A 552 -6.70 9.98 25.92
N SER A 553 -6.88 8.89 25.17
CA SER A 553 -6.31 7.56 25.43
C SER A 553 -4.88 7.38 24.94
N GLU A 554 -4.25 8.45 24.43
CA GLU A 554 -2.94 8.36 23.78
C GLU A 554 -1.97 9.46 24.25
N VAL A 555 -0.68 9.15 24.12
CA VAL A 555 0.42 10.10 24.25
C VAL A 555 1.18 10.22 22.94
N TYR A 556 1.63 11.44 22.65
CA TYR A 556 2.22 11.78 21.37
C TYR A 556 3.65 12.30 21.52
N THR A 557 4.53 11.88 20.63
CA THR A 557 5.88 12.43 20.51
C THR A 557 6.14 12.80 19.07
N VAL A 558 6.55 14.05 18.83
CA VAL A 558 7.02 14.46 17.49
C VAL A 558 8.51 14.21 17.41
N VAL A 559 8.93 13.40 16.44
CA VAL A 559 10.34 13.11 16.15
C VAL A 559 10.76 13.75 14.83
N ALA A 560 12.06 13.95 14.65
CA ALA A 560 12.58 14.56 13.42
C ALA A 560 13.93 13.98 12.98
N SER A 561 14.15 13.94 11.67
CA SER A 561 15.42 13.55 11.04
C SER A 561 15.79 14.50 9.90
N ASP A 562 17.07 14.82 9.78
CA ASP A 562 17.66 15.52 8.63
C ASP A 562 18.44 14.59 7.69
N ASN A 563 18.47 13.29 7.98
CA ASN A 563 19.03 12.25 7.11
C ASN A 563 18.16 10.97 7.16
N PRO A 564 16.94 11.01 6.60
CA PRO A 564 16.05 9.86 6.61
C PRO A 564 16.61 8.66 5.83
N ALA A 565 17.38 8.89 4.75
CA ALA A 565 18.00 7.79 3.98
C ALA A 565 19.05 7.00 4.80
N GLY A 566 19.83 7.67 5.65
CA GLY A 566 20.79 6.99 6.53
C GLY A 566 20.23 6.52 7.86
N ASN A 567 18.97 6.83 8.17
CA ASN A 567 18.26 6.34 9.34
C ASN A 567 16.75 6.21 9.01
N PRO A 568 16.36 5.14 8.29
CA PRO A 568 15.00 5.01 7.77
C PRO A 568 13.97 4.79 8.87
N ASP A 569 14.34 4.20 10.01
CA ASP A 569 13.44 3.94 11.14
C ASP A 569 13.08 5.22 11.90
N PRO A 570 11.82 5.70 11.84
CA PRO A 570 11.40 6.91 12.53
C PRO A 570 11.26 6.74 14.04
N ALA A 571 11.09 5.52 14.56
CA ALA A 571 11.05 5.28 16.01
C ALA A 571 12.40 5.59 16.67
N SER A 572 13.48 5.48 15.92
CA SER A 572 14.84 5.84 16.36
C SER A 572 15.18 7.33 16.21
N TRP A 573 14.30 8.14 15.57
CA TRP A 573 14.56 9.56 15.35
C TRP A 573 14.57 10.36 16.65
N ALA A 574 15.33 11.45 16.66
CA ALA A 574 15.43 12.30 17.84
C ALA A 574 14.11 13.04 18.08
N PRO A 575 13.57 13.03 19.31
CA PRO A 575 12.41 13.84 19.66
C PRO A 575 12.67 15.33 19.46
N VAL A 576 11.65 16.04 18.99
CA VAL A 576 11.67 17.50 18.87
C VAL A 576 11.53 18.09 20.27
N ALA A 577 12.53 18.89 20.67
CA ALA A 577 12.58 19.49 22.00
C ALA A 577 11.30 20.27 22.35
N GLY A 578 10.60 19.82 23.40
CA GLY A 578 9.34 20.39 23.88
C GLY A 578 8.08 19.75 23.30
N LEU A 579 8.21 18.73 22.45
CA LEU A 579 7.11 17.96 21.85
C LEU A 579 7.20 16.46 22.19
N GLU A 580 7.75 16.13 23.36
CA GLU A 580 7.86 14.77 23.88
C GLU A 580 6.72 14.43 24.86
N SER A 581 6.16 13.22 24.75
CA SER A 581 5.14 12.68 25.68
C SER A 581 3.98 13.64 25.95
N LEU A 582 3.47 14.26 24.88
CA LEU A 582 2.35 15.18 24.90
C LEU A 582 1.06 14.39 25.19
N SER A 583 0.32 14.79 26.22
CA SER A 583 -1.03 14.27 26.44
C SER A 583 -1.96 14.70 25.30
N GLY A 584 -2.85 13.81 24.89
CA GLY A 584 -3.89 14.15 23.94
C GLY A 584 -4.83 15.25 24.44
N THR A 585 -5.17 16.19 23.55
CA THR A 585 -6.14 17.26 23.80
C THR A 585 -7.26 17.20 22.76
N PRO A 586 -8.20 16.24 22.87
CA PRO A 586 -9.25 16.07 21.87
C PRO A 586 -10.04 17.37 21.62
N PRO A 587 -10.49 17.62 20.38
CA PRO A 587 -10.31 16.74 19.23
C PRO A 587 -8.92 16.86 18.58
N LEU A 588 -8.12 17.88 18.95
CA LEU A 588 -6.97 18.32 18.17
C LEU A 588 -5.83 18.84 19.05
N ASN A 589 -4.63 18.27 18.90
CA ASN A 589 -3.41 18.83 19.47
C ASN A 589 -2.81 19.86 18.50
N THR A 590 -2.37 20.99 19.06
CA THR A 590 -1.70 22.05 18.28
C THR A 590 -0.46 22.53 19.01
N HIS A 591 0.66 22.58 18.29
CA HIS A 591 1.94 23.00 18.84
C HIS A 591 2.75 23.81 17.84
N SER A 592 3.57 24.74 18.32
CA SER A 592 4.46 25.53 17.46
C SER A 592 5.86 25.61 18.04
N ILE A 593 6.87 25.47 17.19
CA ILE A 593 8.27 25.67 17.54
C ILE A 593 8.90 26.76 16.68
N ALA A 594 10.01 27.34 17.14
CA ALA A 594 10.86 28.16 16.28
C ALA A 594 11.51 27.28 15.21
N ARG A 595 11.60 27.78 13.96
CA ARG A 595 12.20 27.04 12.85
C ARG A 595 13.65 26.60 13.19
N PRO A 596 13.96 25.29 13.17
CA PRO A 596 15.33 24.79 13.35
C PRO A 596 16.27 25.24 12.23
N ALA A 597 17.58 25.27 12.49
CA ALA A 597 18.59 25.55 11.46
C ALA A 597 18.80 24.32 10.55
N GLY A 598 18.99 24.53 9.23
CA GLY A 598 19.16 23.48 8.23
C GLY A 598 18.28 23.72 6.99
N ASP A 599 18.55 22.98 5.91
CA ASP A 599 17.89 23.18 4.61
C ASP A 599 16.69 22.23 4.39
N LEU A 600 16.71 21.02 4.97
CA LEU A 600 15.61 20.05 4.90
C LEU A 600 15.53 19.21 6.19
N ARG A 601 14.31 18.89 6.63
CA ARG A 601 14.04 18.04 7.80
C ARG A 601 12.67 17.40 7.66
N LEU A 602 12.57 16.11 7.96
CA LEU A 602 11.30 15.39 8.07
C LEU A 602 10.85 15.33 9.53
N PHE A 603 9.54 15.29 9.73
CA PHE A 603 8.89 15.13 11.03
C PHE A 603 7.94 13.96 10.97
N LYS A 604 7.84 13.20 12.06
CA LYS A 604 6.86 12.13 12.21
C LYS A 604 6.22 12.21 13.59
N LEU A 605 4.92 11.92 13.67
CA LEU A 605 4.19 11.74 14.90
C LEU A 605 4.28 10.28 15.33
N ILE A 606 4.73 10.04 16.57
CA ILE A 606 4.65 8.75 17.22
C ILE A 606 3.53 8.85 18.24
N ALA A 607 2.43 8.14 18.01
CA ALA A 607 1.38 7.95 18.98
C ALA A 607 1.58 6.60 19.69
N GLY A 608 1.19 6.52 20.94
CA GLY A 608 1.13 5.27 21.69
C GLY A 608 0.05 5.36 22.76
N PRO A 609 -0.38 4.22 23.32
CA PRO A 609 -1.37 4.21 24.37
C PRO A 609 -0.89 5.08 25.53
N ALA A 610 -1.81 5.91 26.04
CA ALA A 610 -1.57 6.59 27.30
C ALA A 610 -1.31 5.51 28.35
N PRO A 611 -0.28 5.66 29.20
CA PRO A 611 -0.06 4.72 30.28
C PRO A 611 -1.36 4.52 31.08
N ALA A 612 -1.68 3.27 31.41
CA ALA A 612 -2.84 2.94 32.22
C ALA A 612 -2.89 3.85 33.47
N LEU A 613 -4.07 4.37 33.76
CA LEU A 613 -4.34 5.16 34.96
C LEU A 613 -4.06 4.33 36.22
N PHE A 614 -4.28 3.02 36.10
CA PHE A 614 -4.00 2.04 37.11
C PHE A 614 -3.75 0.68 36.45
N SER A 615 -2.79 -0.09 36.95
CA SER A 615 -2.54 -1.47 36.55
C SER A 615 -1.98 -2.24 37.74
N ASP A 616 -2.49 -3.45 37.96
CA ASP A 616 -2.02 -4.36 39.00
C ASP A 616 -2.23 -5.82 38.56
N ASP A 617 -1.13 -6.55 38.44
CA ASP A 617 -1.06 -7.99 38.13
C ASP A 617 -0.99 -8.84 39.41
N PHE A 618 -1.06 -8.20 40.59
CA PHE A 618 -1.04 -8.80 41.93
C PHE A 618 0.23 -9.56 42.33
N GLU A 619 1.21 -9.71 41.44
CA GLU A 619 2.48 -10.40 41.71
C GLU A 619 3.40 -9.61 42.64
N SER A 620 3.15 -8.31 42.76
CA SER A 620 3.82 -7.45 43.75
C SER A 620 3.24 -7.57 45.17
N GLY A 621 2.17 -8.37 45.33
CA GLY A 621 1.41 -8.54 46.58
C GLY A 621 0.25 -7.56 46.71
N ALA A 622 -0.42 -7.54 47.87
CA ALA A 622 -1.70 -6.85 48.05
C ALA A 622 -1.67 -5.31 47.92
N GLY A 623 -0.50 -4.67 47.83
CA GLY A 623 -0.40 -3.21 47.69
C GLY A 623 -1.26 -2.42 48.69
N GLU A 624 -2.09 -1.50 48.17
CA GLU A 624 -3.12 -0.76 48.92
C GLU A 624 -4.53 -1.32 48.75
N TRP A 625 -4.68 -2.52 48.17
CA TRP A 625 -5.97 -3.20 48.09
C TRP A 625 -6.50 -3.50 49.50
N THR A 626 -7.82 -3.36 49.68
CA THR A 626 -8.46 -3.58 50.97
C THR A 626 -9.69 -4.45 50.82
N THR A 627 -9.93 -5.32 51.79
CA THR A 627 -11.07 -6.24 51.79
C THR A 627 -12.02 -5.93 52.94
N VAL A 628 -13.31 -6.15 52.73
CA VAL A 628 -14.36 -5.98 53.72
C VAL A 628 -15.28 -7.20 53.69
N VAL A 629 -15.62 -7.70 54.87
CA VAL A 629 -16.67 -8.71 55.08
C VAL A 629 -17.89 -7.98 55.64
N ASN A 630 -18.95 -7.93 54.85
CA ASN A 630 -20.19 -7.20 55.14
C ASN A 630 -21.27 -8.10 55.78
N ASP A 631 -21.08 -9.41 55.80
CA ASP A 631 -21.98 -10.37 56.46
C ASP A 631 -21.56 -10.72 57.90
N GLN A 632 -22.45 -11.42 58.61
CA GLN A 632 -22.21 -11.84 60.00
C GLN A 632 -21.54 -13.22 60.11
N ALA A 633 -21.56 -14.03 59.05
CA ALA A 633 -21.03 -15.38 59.04
C ALA A 633 -19.49 -15.37 58.97
N GLY A 634 -18.91 -14.51 58.11
CA GLY A 634 -17.48 -14.36 57.89
C GLY A 634 -16.79 -15.65 57.48
N ASN A 635 -17.50 -16.48 56.71
CA ASN A 635 -17.02 -17.75 56.16
C ASN A 635 -16.37 -17.59 54.77
N THR A 636 -16.54 -16.44 54.14
CA THR A 636 -15.86 -16.05 52.90
C THR A 636 -15.16 -14.71 53.11
N GLN A 637 -14.00 -14.55 52.50
CA GLN A 637 -13.28 -13.28 52.41
C GLN A 637 -12.51 -13.24 51.10
N TRP A 638 -12.29 -12.06 50.53
CA TRP A 638 -11.31 -11.93 49.45
C TRP A 638 -9.91 -12.28 49.99
N GLU A 639 -9.23 -13.21 49.34
CA GLU A 639 -7.88 -13.67 49.69
C GLU A 639 -6.96 -13.56 48.47
N LEU A 640 -5.75 -13.05 48.68
CA LEU A 640 -4.72 -12.97 47.66
C LEU A 640 -3.77 -14.17 47.76
N GLY A 641 -3.56 -14.84 46.65
CA GLY A 641 -2.62 -15.96 46.52
C GLY A 641 -3.00 -16.90 45.40
N SER A 642 -2.37 -18.08 45.35
CA SER A 642 -2.71 -19.08 44.34
C SER A 642 -4.08 -19.71 44.65
N PRO A 643 -5.06 -19.62 43.73
CA PRO A 643 -6.35 -20.25 43.89
C PRO A 643 -6.22 -21.77 44.06
N SER A 644 -7.13 -22.37 44.82
CA SER A 644 -7.08 -23.78 45.23
C SER A 644 -8.47 -24.37 45.53
N GLY A 645 -9.51 -23.78 44.93
CA GLY A 645 -10.89 -24.24 45.04
C GLY A 645 -11.11 -25.62 44.40
N THR A 646 -12.24 -26.24 44.71
CA THR A 646 -12.59 -27.59 44.27
C THR A 646 -12.84 -27.67 42.75
N SER A 647 -13.45 -26.64 42.17
CA SER A 647 -13.77 -26.52 40.73
C SER A 647 -13.15 -25.31 40.04
N GLY A 648 -12.49 -24.45 40.81
CA GLY A 648 -11.90 -23.20 40.34
C GLY A 648 -10.53 -23.35 39.67
N PRO A 649 -9.91 -22.21 39.32
CA PRO A 649 -8.56 -22.21 38.81
C PRO A 649 -7.59 -22.68 39.90
N LEU A 650 -6.40 -23.13 39.49
CA LEU A 650 -5.32 -23.55 40.39
C LEU A 650 -4.14 -22.56 40.40
N THR A 651 -4.24 -21.51 39.60
CA THR A 651 -3.27 -20.43 39.38
C THR A 651 -4.04 -19.14 39.16
N GLY A 652 -3.37 -17.99 39.20
CA GLY A 652 -3.93 -16.79 38.60
C GLY A 652 -3.98 -16.90 37.06
N ALA A 653 -4.37 -15.81 36.40
CA ALA A 653 -4.33 -15.71 34.95
C ALA A 653 -2.89 -15.87 34.44
N ASP A 654 -2.70 -16.33 33.20
CA ASP A 654 -1.37 -16.58 32.61
C ASP A 654 -0.45 -17.50 33.44
N GLU A 655 -1.05 -18.42 34.21
CA GLU A 655 -0.35 -19.29 35.16
C GLU A 655 0.39 -18.52 36.27
N SER A 656 -0.06 -17.30 36.60
CA SER A 656 0.51 -16.44 37.64
C SER A 656 0.37 -17.04 39.05
N GLY A 657 1.19 -16.51 39.97
CA GLY A 657 1.29 -17.01 41.33
C GLY A 657 0.17 -16.52 42.25
N ASN A 658 -0.41 -15.36 41.95
CA ASN A 658 -1.35 -14.67 42.82
C ASN A 658 -2.55 -14.15 42.02
N ALA A 659 -3.74 -14.41 42.53
CA ALA A 659 -4.96 -13.73 42.12
C ALA A 659 -5.80 -13.43 43.37
N TRP A 660 -6.73 -12.49 43.26
CA TRP A 660 -7.73 -12.29 44.31
C TRP A 660 -8.89 -13.24 44.09
N SER A 661 -9.19 -14.07 45.10
CA SER A 661 -10.31 -15.03 45.04
C SER A 661 -11.25 -14.85 46.24
N THR A 662 -12.52 -15.18 46.06
CA THR A 662 -13.55 -15.25 47.12
C THR A 662 -13.31 -16.43 48.08
N ASN A 663 -12.15 -16.42 48.76
CA ASN A 663 -11.37 -17.52 49.34
C ASN A 663 -10.40 -18.13 48.33
N LEU A 664 -9.21 -18.54 48.79
CA LEU A 664 -8.34 -19.41 47.98
C LEU A 664 -8.94 -20.82 47.82
N GLY A 665 -9.89 -21.21 48.68
CA GLY A 665 -10.66 -22.45 48.56
C GLY A 665 -12.08 -22.16 48.06
N ASP A 666 -13.03 -23.03 48.41
CA ASP A 666 -14.44 -22.79 48.09
C ASP A 666 -15.03 -21.63 48.92
N TYR A 667 -15.95 -20.86 48.35
CA TYR A 667 -16.70 -19.84 49.10
C TYR A 667 -17.75 -20.48 50.02
N GLY A 668 -18.20 -19.73 51.02
CA GLY A 668 -19.22 -20.14 51.98
C GLY A 668 -20.59 -19.47 51.72
N GLN A 669 -21.65 -20.06 52.29
CA GLN A 669 -23.03 -19.56 52.18
C GLN A 669 -23.26 -18.21 52.87
N ASP A 670 -24.32 -17.51 52.47
CA ASP A 670 -24.80 -16.23 53.03
C ASP A 670 -23.70 -15.15 53.11
N SER A 671 -22.77 -15.15 52.15
CA SER A 671 -21.62 -14.23 52.10
C SER A 671 -22.00 -12.89 51.50
N ASP A 672 -21.38 -11.82 51.99
CA ASP A 672 -21.37 -10.50 51.36
C ASP A 672 -19.99 -9.88 51.60
N ILE A 673 -19.17 -9.83 50.56
CA ILE A 673 -17.77 -9.42 50.67
C ILE A 673 -17.40 -8.45 49.55
N SER A 674 -16.52 -7.49 49.87
CA SER A 674 -16.06 -6.47 48.94
C SER A 674 -14.53 -6.39 48.92
N LEU A 675 -13.97 -6.31 47.72
CA LEU A 675 -12.57 -5.98 47.47
C LEU A 675 -12.49 -4.59 46.86
N PHE A 676 -11.65 -3.72 47.42
CA PHE A 676 -11.46 -2.35 46.98
C PHE A 676 -10.06 -2.14 46.42
N SER A 677 -10.00 -1.54 45.24
CA SER A 677 -8.76 -1.04 44.66
C SER A 677 -8.17 0.12 45.49
N PRO A 678 -6.89 0.47 45.25
CA PRO A 678 -6.35 1.75 45.66
C PRO A 678 -7.13 2.95 45.07
N PRO A 679 -7.01 4.16 45.65
CA PRO A 679 -7.56 5.39 45.07
C PRO A 679 -7.00 5.68 43.67
N ILE A 680 -7.89 5.91 42.70
CA ILE A 680 -7.57 6.26 41.30
C ILE A 680 -8.16 7.63 40.98
N ASP A 681 -7.37 8.50 40.35
CA ASP A 681 -7.79 9.85 39.96
C ASP A 681 -8.33 9.86 38.52
N PHE A 682 -9.62 10.11 38.37
CA PHE A 682 -10.30 10.21 37.07
C PHE A 682 -10.44 11.68 36.61
N GLY A 683 -9.65 12.60 37.19
CA GLY A 683 -9.64 14.01 36.85
C GLY A 683 -9.16 14.29 35.42
N GLY A 684 -9.93 15.09 34.66
CA GLY A 684 -9.54 15.56 33.33
C GLY A 684 -9.78 14.57 32.19
N LEU A 685 -10.36 13.41 32.47
CA LEU A 685 -10.73 12.41 31.47
C LEU A 685 -12.07 12.74 30.81
N GLN A 686 -12.30 12.18 29.62
CA GLN A 686 -13.61 12.22 28.93
C GLN A 686 -14.36 10.88 29.07
N GLY A 687 -13.62 9.78 29.19
CA GLY A 687 -14.09 8.44 29.50
C GLY A 687 -12.94 7.61 30.10
N ALA A 688 -13.28 6.46 30.67
CA ALA A 688 -12.31 5.45 31.08
C ALA A 688 -12.92 4.06 30.94
N GLU A 689 -12.07 3.04 30.84
CA GLU A 689 -12.46 1.64 30.78
C GLU A 689 -11.70 0.84 31.84
N LEU A 690 -12.37 -0.10 32.49
CA LEU A 690 -11.81 -1.06 33.43
C LEU A 690 -11.78 -2.43 32.75
N THR A 691 -10.60 -3.03 32.69
CA THR A 691 -10.40 -4.39 32.18
C THR A 691 -9.77 -5.25 33.26
N PHE A 692 -10.20 -6.51 33.36
CA PHE A 692 -9.63 -7.48 34.29
C PHE A 692 -9.96 -8.90 33.83
N ASP A 693 -9.09 -9.84 34.16
CA ASP A 693 -9.34 -11.25 33.91
C ASP A 693 -10.17 -11.84 35.05
N ALA A 694 -11.21 -12.59 34.72
CA ALA A 694 -12.12 -13.18 35.68
C ALA A 694 -12.28 -14.68 35.43
N TYR A 695 -12.36 -15.45 36.51
CA TYR A 695 -12.80 -16.84 36.48
C TYR A 695 -14.07 -16.95 37.33
N ARG A 696 -15.21 -17.19 36.68
CA ARG A 696 -16.52 -17.33 37.34
C ARG A 696 -16.85 -18.80 37.55
N ASP A 697 -17.07 -19.17 38.80
CA ASP A 697 -17.36 -20.53 39.23
C ASP A 697 -18.22 -20.47 40.49
N ALA A 698 -19.50 -20.11 40.32
CA ALA A 698 -20.53 -20.13 41.36
C ALA A 698 -21.54 -21.24 41.06
N ASP A 699 -22.57 -21.45 41.89
CA ASP A 699 -23.54 -22.55 41.67
C ASP A 699 -24.55 -22.29 40.52
N GLY A 700 -24.44 -21.12 39.89
CA GLY A 700 -25.26 -20.65 38.78
C GLY A 700 -26.67 -20.18 39.18
N PHE A 701 -27.02 -20.18 40.47
CA PHE A 701 -28.35 -19.85 40.98
C PHE A 701 -28.31 -19.10 42.31
N GLY A 702 -28.54 -17.79 42.27
CA GLY A 702 -28.79 -16.98 43.48
C GLY A 702 -27.55 -16.23 43.97
N ASP A 703 -26.37 -16.68 43.57
CA ASP A 703 -25.12 -15.94 43.74
C ASP A 703 -25.02 -14.77 42.75
N SER A 704 -24.37 -13.68 43.17
CA SER A 704 -24.20 -12.49 42.35
C SER A 704 -22.86 -11.81 42.62
N ALA A 705 -22.31 -11.17 41.59
CA ALA A 705 -21.15 -10.30 41.72
C ALA A 705 -21.37 -9.02 40.93
N MET A 706 -20.76 -7.93 41.39
CA MET A 706 -20.91 -6.62 40.78
C MET A 706 -19.65 -5.77 40.95
N VAL A 707 -19.42 -4.91 39.96
CA VAL A 707 -18.42 -3.85 40.00
C VAL A 707 -19.11 -2.53 40.32
N VAL A 708 -18.58 -1.83 41.32
CA VAL A 708 -19.11 -0.56 41.82
C VAL A 708 -17.98 0.46 41.95
N PHE A 709 -18.20 1.70 41.52
CA PHE A 709 -17.23 2.77 41.73
C PHE A 709 -17.61 3.60 42.95
N ARG A 710 -16.68 3.80 43.88
CA ARG A 710 -16.90 4.51 45.15
C ARG A 710 -16.04 5.76 45.23
N ARG A 711 -16.65 6.93 45.47
CA ARG A 711 -15.89 8.17 45.68
C ARG A 711 -14.99 8.05 46.91
N VAL A 712 -13.74 8.43 46.75
CA VAL A 712 -12.78 8.49 47.87
C VAL A 712 -13.16 9.63 48.81
N GLY A 713 -13.38 9.30 50.07
CA GLY A 713 -13.63 10.26 51.16
C GLY A 713 -15.01 10.13 51.81
N ASP A 714 -16.03 9.71 51.06
CA ASP A 714 -17.39 9.50 51.57
C ASP A 714 -18.05 8.16 51.14
N ASP A 715 -17.38 7.36 50.31
CA ASP A 715 -17.81 6.04 49.82
C ASP A 715 -19.19 6.06 49.13
N VAL A 716 -19.58 7.22 48.59
CA VAL A 716 -20.77 7.35 47.76
C VAL A 716 -20.55 6.56 46.47
N GLN A 717 -21.52 5.72 46.10
CA GLN A 717 -21.55 5.03 44.81
C GLN A 717 -21.71 6.04 43.68
N LEU A 718 -20.86 5.92 42.68
CA LEU A 718 -20.81 6.74 41.48
C LEU A 718 -21.27 5.92 40.28
N GLY A 719 -22.40 6.30 39.69
CA GLY A 719 -22.98 5.57 38.56
C GLY A 719 -23.76 4.32 38.96
N MET A 720 -24.19 3.56 37.94
CA MET A 720 -24.84 2.26 38.17
C MET A 720 -23.80 1.19 38.43
N GLU A 721 -24.14 0.23 39.29
CA GLU A 721 -23.36 -1.00 39.43
C GLU A 721 -23.43 -1.83 38.15
N VAL A 722 -22.35 -2.54 37.84
CA VAL A 722 -22.24 -3.40 36.67
C VAL A 722 -22.19 -4.85 37.14
N ALA A 723 -23.18 -5.64 36.75
CA ALA A 723 -23.26 -7.04 37.15
C ALA A 723 -22.23 -7.89 36.40
N ILE A 724 -21.55 -8.76 37.13
CA ILE A 724 -20.79 -9.88 36.56
C ILE A 724 -21.75 -11.08 36.53
N ASP A 725 -21.95 -11.67 35.35
CA ASP A 725 -22.91 -12.77 35.18
C ASP A 725 -22.39 -14.06 35.83
N MET A 726 -22.75 -14.27 37.09
CA MET A 726 -22.41 -15.46 37.87
C MET A 726 -23.26 -16.70 37.52
N SER A 727 -24.12 -16.62 36.49
CA SER A 727 -24.77 -17.82 35.94
C SER A 727 -23.86 -18.61 34.98
N LEU A 728 -22.75 -17.98 34.56
CA LEU A 728 -21.74 -18.58 33.71
C LEU A 728 -20.72 -19.38 34.54
N PHE A 729 -20.20 -20.43 33.91
CA PHE A 729 -19.17 -21.30 34.47
C PHE A 729 -17.99 -21.32 33.53
N ASP A 730 -16.93 -20.62 33.90
CA ASP A 730 -15.75 -20.51 33.08
C ASP A 730 -14.88 -21.76 33.24
N THR A 731 -14.17 -22.11 32.17
CA THR A 731 -13.17 -23.21 32.17
C THR A 731 -11.74 -22.71 32.05
N ALA A 732 -11.58 -21.39 31.85
CA ALA A 732 -10.36 -20.62 31.77
C ALA A 732 -10.67 -19.19 32.25
N TYR A 733 -9.65 -18.36 32.46
CA TYR A 733 -9.89 -16.94 32.70
C TYR A 733 -10.47 -16.29 31.44
N GLU A 734 -11.46 -15.42 31.64
CA GLU A 734 -12.10 -14.62 30.60
C GLU A 734 -11.85 -13.14 30.91
N SER A 735 -11.41 -12.37 29.91
CA SER A 735 -11.19 -10.94 30.09
C SER A 735 -12.51 -10.19 30.04
N LEU A 736 -12.81 -9.42 31.09
CA LEU A 736 -14.02 -8.61 31.20
C LEU A 736 -13.67 -7.14 31.07
N SER A 737 -14.36 -6.45 30.17
CA SER A 737 -14.27 -4.99 30.01
C SER A 737 -15.54 -4.29 30.47
N ILE A 738 -15.37 -3.22 31.24
CA ILE A 738 -16.43 -2.40 31.82
C ILE A 738 -16.13 -0.92 31.58
N ALA A 739 -16.99 -0.25 30.81
CA ALA A 739 -16.96 1.20 30.69
C ALA A 739 -17.17 1.87 32.08
N VAL A 740 -16.26 2.75 32.46
CA VAL A 740 -16.34 3.50 33.71
C VAL A 740 -17.53 4.48 33.63
N PRO A 741 -18.47 4.47 34.59
CA PRO A 741 -19.64 5.33 34.52
C PRO A 741 -19.29 6.83 34.46
N GLU A 742 -20.03 7.60 33.66
CA GLU A 742 -19.82 9.05 33.49
C GLU A 742 -19.78 9.81 34.84
N ALA A 743 -20.52 9.35 35.84
CA ALA A 743 -20.55 9.94 37.19
C ALA A 743 -19.23 9.78 37.99
N VAL A 744 -18.30 8.94 37.53
CA VAL A 744 -16.96 8.76 38.10
C VAL A 744 -15.97 9.75 37.51
N ILE A 745 -16.18 10.18 36.26
CA ILE A 745 -15.27 11.06 35.54
C ILE A 745 -15.18 12.42 36.27
N GLY A 746 -13.95 12.88 36.52
CA GLY A 746 -13.67 14.09 37.28
C GLY A 746 -13.58 13.92 38.80
N GLU A 747 -13.73 12.69 39.32
CA GLU A 747 -13.62 12.36 40.74
C GLU A 747 -12.35 11.52 41.02
N THR A 748 -11.96 11.41 42.29
CA THR A 748 -11.05 10.35 42.75
C THR A 748 -11.90 9.22 43.34
N ALA A 749 -11.78 8.01 42.81
CA ALA A 749 -12.65 6.88 43.15
C ALA A 749 -11.85 5.58 43.36
N ARG A 750 -12.51 4.55 43.90
CA ARG A 750 -12.00 3.18 44.02
C ARG A 750 -12.96 2.24 43.29
N VAL A 751 -12.44 1.17 42.73
CA VAL A 751 -13.23 0.05 42.20
C VAL A 751 -13.54 -0.90 43.35
N GLU A 752 -14.80 -1.25 43.50
CA GLU A 752 -15.30 -2.27 44.42
C GLU A 752 -15.76 -3.48 43.61
N PHE A 753 -15.13 -4.64 43.83
CA PHE A 753 -15.60 -5.94 43.40
C PHE A 753 -16.38 -6.58 44.56
N ASN A 754 -17.70 -6.60 44.46
CA ASN A 754 -18.58 -7.19 45.47
C ASN A 754 -19.06 -8.57 45.02
N PHE A 755 -19.06 -9.52 45.95
CA PHE A 755 -19.59 -10.88 45.75
C PHE A 755 -20.56 -11.20 46.89
N VAL A 756 -21.75 -11.68 46.51
CA VAL A 756 -22.81 -12.10 47.42
C VAL A 756 -23.23 -13.51 47.07
N SER A 757 -23.18 -14.41 48.06
CA SER A 757 -23.68 -15.77 47.89
C SER A 757 -25.03 -15.97 48.55
N ASP A 758 -25.79 -16.95 48.08
CA ASP A 758 -27.05 -17.34 48.70
C ASP A 758 -26.86 -18.36 49.85
N GLY A 759 -27.95 -18.92 50.38
CA GLY A 759 -27.92 -19.87 51.49
C GLY A 759 -27.66 -21.34 51.12
N THR A 760 -27.35 -21.66 49.85
CA THR A 760 -26.93 -22.99 49.38
C THR A 760 -25.48 -23.26 49.75
N ALA A 761 -25.14 -24.54 49.88
CA ALA A 761 -23.82 -24.98 50.34
C ALA A 761 -23.05 -25.42 49.12
N ASP A 762 -22.03 -24.64 48.80
CA ASP A 762 -21.35 -24.72 47.53
C ASP A 762 -19.96 -25.34 47.69
N ALA A 763 -19.56 -26.06 46.65
CA ALA A 763 -18.22 -26.63 46.52
C ALA A 763 -17.58 -26.04 45.27
N PHE A 764 -17.67 -24.72 45.18
CA PHE A 764 -17.26 -23.90 44.05
C PHE A 764 -16.33 -22.78 44.53
N SER A 765 -15.42 -22.34 43.68
CA SER A 765 -14.38 -21.35 44.04
C SER A 765 -14.89 -19.91 44.09
N GLY A 766 -16.04 -19.64 43.47
CA GLY A 766 -16.72 -18.36 43.45
C GLY A 766 -16.21 -17.46 42.34
N LEU A 767 -15.69 -16.30 42.69
CA LEU A 767 -15.09 -15.36 41.74
C LEU A 767 -13.59 -15.22 42.03
N THR A 768 -12.78 -15.38 40.99
CA THR A 768 -11.36 -15.02 41.01
C THR A 768 -11.11 -13.94 39.97
N ILE A 769 -10.31 -12.92 40.32
CA ILE A 769 -9.90 -11.85 39.41
C ILE A 769 -8.38 -11.68 39.40
N ASP A 770 -7.86 -11.29 38.24
CA ASP A 770 -6.44 -11.02 37.98
C ASP A 770 -6.27 -9.91 36.94
N ASN A 771 -5.04 -9.43 36.72
CA ASN A 771 -4.67 -8.49 35.65
C ASN A 771 -5.59 -7.25 35.55
N VAL A 772 -5.77 -6.51 36.66
CA VAL A 772 -6.67 -5.36 36.70
C VAL A 772 -6.01 -4.13 36.08
N VAL A 773 -6.64 -3.57 35.05
CA VAL A 773 -6.17 -2.37 34.33
C VAL A 773 -7.31 -1.36 34.20
N ILE A 774 -6.98 -0.07 34.37
CA ILE A 774 -7.89 1.04 34.07
C ILE A 774 -7.18 1.99 33.13
N GLU A 775 -7.81 2.28 32.00
CA GLU A 775 -7.25 3.12 30.95
C GLU A 775 -8.22 4.26 30.61
N ALA A 776 -7.67 5.36 30.10
CA ALA A 776 -8.50 6.43 29.56
C ALA A 776 -9.14 5.94 28.26
N SER A 777 -10.44 6.18 28.06
CA SER A 777 -11.14 5.85 26.83
C SER A 777 -11.71 7.11 26.18
N SER A 778 -11.75 7.10 24.85
CA SER A 778 -12.45 8.11 24.05
C SER A 778 -13.88 7.65 23.77
N PRO A 779 -14.86 8.57 23.66
CA PRO A 779 -16.26 8.24 23.37
C PRO A 779 -16.48 7.67 21.97
#